data_AF-A0A328R1I4-F1
#
_entry.id   AF-A0A328R1I4-F1
#
_cell.length_a   1.000
_cell.length_b   1.000
_cell.length_c   1.000
_cell.angle_alpha   90.00
_cell.angle_beta   90.00
_cell.angle_gamma   90.00
#
_symmetry.space_group_name_H-M   'P 1'
#
loop_
_entity.id
_entity.type
_entity.pdbx_description
1 polymer ?
#
loop_
_entity_poly.entity_id
_entity_poly.type
_entity_poly.pdbx_seq_one_letter_code
_entity_poly.pdbx_strand_id
1 'polypeptide(L)'
;MTTKKNTKYLLILLCSISLLLTSCENNNDLLFQEEINQENTESPSSSPKLEGVDSDKDGISDIDELTIYDTDPNKKDSDDDGIPDGYEIYNEINPLFNDANDDFDQDGLSNLDEFNKNTQANNPDSDGDKLSDGDEVRVHRTNPNNTDSDSDKLSDYDEVITHNTNPNSIFSDSDNLTDYDEINTYKTDPNQTDSDSDGVPDGYEVQNSLNPHVNDASEDLDQDGLSNIEEFYTNTHANNPDTDGDNLSDSDELNIHHTSPNNPDTDNDTIPDGYEINNGLNPLVNDSNEDLDQDELSNLNEFINNTSANNPDSDNDNIPDGYEALNDLNPNNSDDAHEDLDQDGISNIDEFTYNTLPNNSDSDGDSLSDYDEITLYQTDPNSPDSDNDNIPDAYEIHNDLNPHINDANNDFDKDSISNIDEFNNNTSSNNPDSDNDNIPDGYEIQNDLDPLKNDANEDSDQDGVSNLDEFKNNTDINNPDSDGDKLSDYDEIRYNTDPNNPDSDNDTIPDGYEAQNDLNPNKNDTNEDLDQDGISNLNEFDNNLLANNPDSDGDNLSDGDELNIHLTSPSNPDSDDDGLQDGDEVHNHLTEPLIKDSDGDTLSDGDEVNIHGTNPTLRDSDNDTLSDDYEIQNNSDPLTFNPPQMI
;
A
#
# COMPACT_ATOMS: atom_id res chain seq x y z
N MET A 1 0.19 6.25 -6.14
CA MET A 1 -0.53 5.39 -5.17
C MET A 1 0.43 4.96 -4.04
N THR A 2 0.48 5.78 -2.99
CA THR A 2 0.53 5.38 -1.57
C THR A 2 1.05 3.98 -1.16
N THR A 3 2.29 4.00 -0.63
CA THR A 3 2.75 3.32 0.60
C THR A 3 2.66 1.79 0.73
N LYS A 4 3.83 1.13 0.65
CA LYS A 4 4.06 -0.18 1.31
C LYS A 4 5.52 -0.49 1.69
N LYS A 5 6.22 0.46 2.33
CA LYS A 5 7.39 0.20 3.19
C LYS A 5 7.02 0.68 4.61
N ASN A 6 7.12 -0.22 5.61
CA ASN A 6 7.20 0.01 7.08
C ASN A 6 6.62 -1.16 7.88
N THR A 7 7.46 -2.17 8.16
CA THR A 7 7.58 -2.85 9.47
C THR A 7 8.60 -3.98 9.39
N LYS A 8 9.81 -3.76 9.95
CA LYS A 8 10.68 -4.81 10.55
C LYS A 8 11.97 -4.23 11.18
N TYR A 9 11.79 -3.34 12.16
CA TYR A 9 12.81 -3.07 13.18
C TYR A 9 12.16 -3.26 14.55
N LEU A 10 12.36 -4.43 15.16
CA LEU A 10 12.26 -4.68 16.61
C LEU A 10 12.79 -6.09 16.93
N LEU A 11 13.40 -6.23 18.11
CA LEU A 11 14.07 -7.42 18.67
C LEU A 11 15.49 -7.73 18.14
N ILE A 12 16.46 -6.99 18.69
CA ILE A 12 17.69 -7.58 19.24
C ILE A 12 17.81 -7.10 20.69
N LEU A 13 17.85 -8.02 21.64
CA LEU A 13 18.63 -7.87 22.89
C LEU A 13 18.77 -9.25 23.55
N LEU A 14 19.82 -9.41 24.38
CA LEU A 14 20.19 -10.59 25.18
C LEU A 14 20.74 -11.80 24.39
N CYS A 15 22.05 -11.77 24.09
CA CYS A 15 22.97 -12.78 24.64
C CYS A 15 24.47 -12.38 24.53
N SER A 16 24.91 -11.54 25.46
CA SER A 16 26.27 -11.59 26.05
C SER A 16 26.37 -12.80 26.99
N ILE A 17 27.54 -13.34 27.39
CA ILE A 17 28.94 -13.28 26.90
C ILE A 17 29.54 -14.68 27.17
N SER A 18 30.38 -15.22 26.27
CA SER A 18 31.48 -16.16 26.63
C SER A 18 32.36 -16.52 25.43
N LEU A 19 33.52 -15.85 25.34
CA LEU A 19 34.61 -16.21 24.45
C LEU A 19 35.54 -17.20 25.16
N LEU A 20 36.18 -18.13 24.42
CA LEU A 20 37.62 -18.49 24.49
C LEU A 20 37.90 -19.91 23.93
N LEU A 21 38.65 -19.95 22.80
CA LEU A 21 39.73 -20.90 22.46
C LEU A 21 39.42 -22.44 22.43
N THR A 22 39.83 -23.26 21.45
CA THR A 22 40.67 -23.03 20.25
C THR A 22 40.46 -24.14 19.20
N SER A 23 40.69 -23.81 17.94
CA SER A 23 41.06 -24.66 16.78
C SER A 23 41.25 -26.18 16.99
N CYS A 24 40.69 -27.02 16.10
CA CYS A 24 41.32 -27.30 14.79
C CYS A 24 40.44 -28.15 13.85
N GLU A 25 40.66 -28.03 12.55
CA GLU A 25 39.87 -28.57 11.44
C GLU A 25 40.02 -30.11 11.23
N ASN A 26 38.95 -30.80 10.81
CA ASN A 26 38.77 -31.23 9.39
C ASN A 26 37.64 -32.28 9.15
N ASN A 27 36.66 -31.87 8.34
CA ASN A 27 36.07 -32.58 7.17
C ASN A 27 35.59 -34.07 7.24
N ASN A 28 34.31 -34.23 6.82
CA ASN A 28 33.70 -35.36 6.08
C ASN A 28 33.71 -36.77 6.74
N ASP A 29 32.61 -37.53 6.82
CA ASP A 29 31.77 -37.90 5.67
C ASP A 29 30.37 -38.46 6.06
N LEU A 30 29.59 -38.86 5.04
CA LEU A 30 28.16 -39.21 5.03
C LEU A 30 27.67 -40.44 5.83
N LEU A 31 26.39 -40.37 6.25
CA LEU A 31 25.33 -41.42 6.29
C LEU A 31 25.71 -42.91 6.46
N PHE A 32 25.08 -43.63 7.41
CA PHE A 32 24.01 -44.64 7.12
C PHE A 32 23.37 -45.25 8.40
N GLN A 33 22.34 -46.10 8.19
CA GLN A 33 21.41 -46.68 9.19
C GLN A 33 21.91 -47.95 9.92
N GLU A 34 21.16 -48.31 10.98
CA GLU A 34 20.84 -49.66 11.52
C GLU A 34 21.93 -50.74 11.61
N GLU A 35 22.22 -51.20 12.84
CA GLU A 35 21.93 -52.57 13.33
C GLU A 35 22.47 -52.74 14.77
N ILE A 36 21.70 -53.38 15.67
CA ILE A 36 22.19 -53.85 16.98
C ILE A 36 21.98 -55.36 17.05
N ASN A 37 23.04 -56.12 17.35
CA ASN A 37 22.99 -57.57 17.53
C ASN A 37 23.71 -58.01 18.81
N GLN A 38 23.36 -59.21 19.28
CA GLN A 38 23.48 -59.68 20.67
C GLN A 38 24.83 -60.30 21.07
N GLU A 39 25.10 -60.42 22.38
CA GLU A 39 25.37 -61.69 23.13
C GLU A 39 25.79 -61.36 24.60
N ASN A 40 25.01 -61.67 25.65
CA ASN A 40 24.78 -62.96 26.37
C ASN A 40 25.81 -63.31 27.48
N THR A 41 25.35 -63.51 28.74
CA THR A 41 25.59 -64.74 29.58
C THR A 41 24.93 -64.72 31.00
N GLU A 42 23.99 -65.68 31.22
CA GLU A 42 23.68 -66.50 32.44
C GLU A 42 23.58 -65.86 33.88
N SER A 43 22.41 -65.78 34.57
CA SER A 43 21.52 -66.80 35.23
C SER A 43 21.92 -67.28 36.65
N PRO A 44 21.01 -67.75 37.57
CA PRO A 44 19.52 -67.78 37.58
C PRO A 44 18.78 -67.51 38.95
N SER A 45 17.43 -67.49 38.90
CA SER A 45 16.42 -67.67 40.01
C SER A 45 16.18 -66.48 40.97
N SER A 46 14.95 -66.22 41.49
CA SER A 46 13.68 -66.98 41.48
C SER A 46 12.41 -66.11 41.55
N SER A 47 11.32 -66.59 40.95
CA SER A 47 9.90 -66.17 41.11
C SER A 47 9.44 -64.85 40.45
N PRO A 48 8.55 -64.90 39.44
CA PRO A 48 7.74 -63.74 39.07
C PRO A 48 6.61 -63.58 40.10
N LYS A 49 6.53 -62.43 40.77
CA LYS A 49 5.28 -62.04 41.46
C LYS A 49 4.23 -61.83 40.36
N LEU A 50 3.07 -62.48 40.49
CA LEU A 50 1.99 -62.33 39.54
C LEU A 50 1.47 -60.89 39.66
N GLU A 51 1.29 -60.19 38.54
CA GLU A 51 0.44 -59.00 38.51
C GLU A 51 -1.00 -59.46 38.82
N GLY A 52 -1.35 -59.40 40.11
CA GLY A 52 -2.74 -59.41 40.53
C GLY A 52 -3.43 -58.14 40.06
N VAL A 53 -4.76 -58.15 40.10
CA VAL A 53 -5.49 -56.88 40.12
C VAL A 53 -5.14 -56.18 41.44
N ASP A 54 -5.02 -54.87 41.37
CA ASP A 54 -4.96 -53.93 42.50
C ASP A 54 -6.15 -53.00 42.25
N SER A 55 -7.20 -53.17 43.05
CA SER A 55 -8.52 -52.61 42.78
C SER A 55 -8.72 -51.20 43.34
N ASP A 56 -8.01 -50.82 44.41
CA ASP A 56 -8.11 -49.50 45.06
C ASP A 56 -6.84 -48.63 45.00
N LYS A 57 -5.70 -49.22 44.58
CA LYS A 57 -4.43 -48.56 44.29
C LYS A 57 -3.70 -48.05 45.52
N ASP A 58 -3.67 -48.87 46.57
CA ASP A 58 -2.83 -48.68 47.73
C ASP A 58 -1.37 -49.14 47.51
N GLY A 59 -1.14 -50.10 46.59
CA GLY A 59 0.16 -50.72 46.29
C GLY A 59 0.22 -52.22 46.57
N ILE A 60 -0.85 -52.82 47.08
CA ILE A 60 -1.03 -54.26 47.30
C ILE A 60 -1.95 -54.80 46.19
N SER A 61 -1.84 -56.10 45.90
CA SER A 61 -2.75 -56.77 44.98
C SER A 61 -3.87 -57.48 45.72
N ASP A 62 -5.09 -57.51 45.16
CA ASP A 62 -6.32 -58.13 45.67
C ASP A 62 -6.10 -59.54 46.29
N ILE A 63 -5.13 -60.30 45.76
CA ILE A 63 -4.82 -61.67 46.20
C ILE A 63 -3.93 -61.71 47.44
N ASP A 64 -2.99 -60.77 47.59
CA ASP A 64 -2.12 -60.67 48.76
C ASP A 64 -2.91 -60.13 49.96
N GLU A 65 -3.78 -59.15 49.74
CA GLU A 65 -4.75 -58.66 50.72
C GLU A 65 -5.60 -59.80 51.31
N LEU A 66 -6.31 -60.53 50.44
CA LEU A 66 -7.21 -61.63 50.85
C LEU A 66 -6.52 -62.91 51.37
N THR A 67 -5.18 -63.02 51.28
CA THR A 67 -4.48 -64.28 51.64
C THR A 67 -3.22 -64.15 52.48
N ILE A 68 -2.70 -62.93 52.66
CA ILE A 68 -1.51 -62.63 53.47
C ILE A 68 -1.85 -61.61 54.56
N TYR A 69 -2.56 -60.54 54.22
CA TYR A 69 -2.72 -59.37 55.10
C TYR A 69 -4.11 -59.24 55.77
N ASP A 70 -5.12 -59.95 55.26
CA ASP A 70 -6.53 -59.91 55.72
C ASP A 70 -7.24 -58.52 55.59
N THR A 71 -6.78 -57.67 54.67
CA THR A 71 -7.33 -56.35 54.30
C THR A 71 -8.50 -56.42 53.28
N ASP A 72 -9.21 -55.30 53.02
CA ASP A 72 -10.34 -55.24 52.05
C ASP A 72 -9.90 -54.68 50.68
N PRO A 73 -9.84 -55.51 49.61
CA PRO A 73 -9.31 -55.16 48.28
C PRO A 73 -10.21 -54.25 47.44
N ASN A 74 -10.92 -53.32 48.08
CA ASN A 74 -11.71 -52.25 47.46
C ASN A 74 -11.65 -50.96 48.29
N LYS A 75 -10.81 -50.92 49.32
CA LYS A 75 -10.73 -49.89 50.35
C LYS A 75 -9.27 -49.70 50.79
N LYS A 76 -8.58 -48.78 50.11
CA LYS A 76 -7.18 -48.34 50.28
C LYS A 76 -6.65 -48.19 51.72
N ASP A 77 -7.54 -48.02 52.69
CA ASP A 77 -7.31 -47.84 54.13
C ASP A 77 -8.37 -48.74 54.78
N SER A 78 -8.00 -49.90 55.31
CA SER A 78 -8.91 -50.96 55.74
C SER A 78 -9.64 -50.63 57.04
N ASP A 79 -9.09 -49.76 57.89
CA ASP A 79 -9.60 -49.53 59.25
C ASP A 79 -10.14 -48.11 59.54
N ASP A 80 -10.05 -47.23 58.55
CA ASP A 80 -10.46 -45.81 58.53
C ASP A 80 -9.63 -44.88 59.46
N ASP A 81 -8.33 -45.14 59.68
CA ASP A 81 -7.45 -44.23 60.44
C ASP A 81 -6.82 -43.08 59.65
N GLY A 82 -6.76 -43.21 58.32
CA GLY A 82 -6.22 -42.22 57.39
C GLY A 82 -4.90 -42.61 56.71
N ILE A 83 -4.26 -43.72 57.11
CA ILE A 83 -3.09 -44.28 56.45
C ILE A 83 -3.52 -45.40 55.47
N PRO A 84 -2.90 -45.53 54.28
CA PRO A 84 -3.18 -46.63 53.37
C PRO A 84 -2.51 -47.95 53.76
N ASP A 85 -3.22 -49.07 53.59
CA ASP A 85 -2.73 -50.43 53.93
C ASP A 85 -1.36 -50.73 53.29
N GLY A 86 -1.18 -50.35 52.03
CA GLY A 86 0.08 -50.49 51.29
C GLY A 86 1.25 -49.67 51.83
N TYR A 87 1.00 -48.50 52.45
CA TYR A 87 2.03 -47.77 53.18
C TYR A 87 2.31 -48.45 54.53
N GLU A 88 1.27 -48.87 55.24
CA GLU A 88 1.42 -49.52 56.55
C GLU A 88 2.26 -50.81 56.46
N ILE A 89 1.93 -51.66 55.48
CA ILE A 89 2.65 -52.91 55.22
C ILE A 89 4.08 -52.67 54.73
N TYR A 90 4.33 -51.59 53.99
CA TYR A 90 5.69 -51.21 53.62
C TYR A 90 6.52 -50.80 54.85
N ASN A 91 5.90 -50.09 55.79
CA ASN A 91 6.54 -49.62 57.02
C ASN A 91 6.43 -50.62 58.20
N GLU A 92 5.99 -51.87 57.98
CA GLU A 92 5.81 -52.89 59.03
C GLU A 92 4.86 -52.49 60.20
N ILE A 93 3.99 -51.47 60.00
CA ILE A 93 2.88 -51.09 60.89
C ILE A 93 1.59 -51.84 60.48
N ASN A 94 0.45 -51.63 61.17
CA ASN A 94 -0.64 -52.62 61.22
C ASN A 94 -1.98 -52.17 60.59
N PRO A 95 -2.29 -52.55 59.33
CA PRO A 95 -3.43 -52.07 58.52
C PRO A 95 -4.82 -52.55 58.95
N LEU A 96 -4.94 -53.04 60.17
CA LEU A 96 -6.19 -53.50 60.79
C LEU A 96 -6.37 -52.92 62.20
N PHE A 97 -5.57 -51.93 62.60
CA PHE A 97 -5.62 -51.30 63.92
C PHE A 97 -5.12 -49.85 63.92
N ASN A 98 -6.07 -48.93 64.13
CA ASN A 98 -5.91 -47.48 64.16
C ASN A 98 -4.72 -47.05 65.04
N ASP A 99 -3.57 -46.88 64.40
CA ASP A 99 -2.28 -46.52 65.00
C ASP A 99 -1.65 -45.26 64.37
N ALA A 100 -2.38 -44.56 63.50
CA ALA A 100 -2.06 -43.24 62.94
C ALA A 100 -1.56 -42.16 63.92
N ASN A 101 -1.86 -42.29 65.22
CA ASN A 101 -1.45 -41.35 66.28
C ASN A 101 -0.36 -41.92 67.21
N ASP A 102 0.03 -43.18 67.00
CA ASP A 102 1.22 -43.76 67.61
C ASP A 102 2.47 -43.29 66.82
N ASP A 103 3.63 -43.51 67.43
CA ASP A 103 4.97 -43.04 67.05
C ASP A 103 5.85 -44.29 67.11
N PHE A 104 5.95 -45.00 65.97
CA PHE A 104 6.37 -46.40 65.94
C PHE A 104 7.89 -46.56 66.12
N ASP A 105 8.69 -45.71 65.49
CA ASP A 105 10.15 -45.71 65.60
C ASP A 105 10.70 -44.81 66.72
N GLN A 106 9.87 -43.93 67.31
CA GLN A 106 10.19 -43.00 68.41
C GLN A 106 11.08 -41.81 68.01
N ASP A 107 11.02 -41.36 66.76
CA ASP A 107 11.57 -40.08 66.31
C ASP A 107 10.75 -38.87 66.81
N GLY A 108 9.47 -39.10 67.12
CA GLY A 108 8.53 -38.13 67.67
C GLY A 108 7.40 -37.70 66.74
N LEU A 109 7.48 -37.93 65.43
CA LEU A 109 6.34 -37.84 64.51
C LEU A 109 5.32 -38.94 64.84
N SER A 110 4.13 -38.84 64.29
CA SER A 110 3.18 -39.97 64.31
C SER A 110 3.14 -40.64 62.95
N ASN A 111 2.76 -41.92 62.91
CA ASN A 111 2.66 -42.69 61.66
C ASN A 111 1.92 -41.91 60.54
N LEU A 112 0.89 -41.13 60.92
CA LEU A 112 0.14 -40.26 60.00
C LEU A 112 0.87 -38.96 59.62
N ASP A 113 1.60 -38.31 60.54
CA ASP A 113 2.45 -37.16 60.20
C ASP A 113 3.50 -37.58 59.15
N GLU A 114 4.08 -38.77 59.33
CA GLU A 114 5.10 -39.34 58.44
C GLU A 114 4.57 -39.71 57.06
N PHE A 115 3.42 -40.40 57.00
CA PHE A 115 2.72 -40.63 55.73
C PHE A 115 2.44 -39.32 54.99
N ASN A 116 2.05 -38.24 55.71
CA ASN A 116 1.84 -36.92 55.12
C ASN A 116 3.15 -36.19 54.73
N LYS A 117 4.29 -36.59 55.29
CA LYS A 117 5.63 -36.11 54.95
C LYS A 117 6.34 -36.95 53.87
N ASN A 118 5.81 -38.13 53.56
CA ASN A 118 6.42 -39.17 52.73
C ASN A 118 7.68 -39.81 53.35
N THR A 119 7.84 -39.71 54.67
CA THR A 119 8.89 -40.40 55.44
C THR A 119 8.48 -41.84 55.77
N GLN A 120 9.39 -42.60 56.38
CA GLN A 120 9.22 -44.03 56.68
C GLN A 120 8.92 -44.25 58.17
N ALA A 121 7.68 -44.60 58.52
CA ALA A 121 7.23 -44.81 59.91
C ALA A 121 7.89 -45.97 60.69
N ASN A 122 8.97 -46.57 60.17
CA ASN A 122 9.80 -47.54 60.86
C ASN A 122 11.30 -47.18 60.84
N ASN A 123 11.66 -45.99 60.37
CA ASN A 123 13.01 -45.57 60.15
C ASN A 123 13.16 -44.06 60.47
N PRO A 124 13.72 -43.70 61.65
CA PRO A 124 13.63 -42.36 62.25
C PRO A 124 14.61 -41.34 61.66
N ASP A 125 15.03 -41.56 60.41
CA ASP A 125 16.11 -40.88 59.67
C ASP A 125 15.98 -41.33 58.20
N SER A 126 15.00 -40.76 57.48
CA SER A 126 14.51 -41.25 56.19
C SER A 126 15.47 -41.08 55.03
N ASP A 127 16.34 -40.07 55.06
CA ASP A 127 17.38 -39.85 54.05
C ASP A 127 18.78 -40.32 54.46
N GLY A 128 19.00 -40.60 55.75
CA GLY A 128 20.23 -41.18 56.29
C GLY A 128 21.31 -40.16 56.65
N ASP A 129 20.97 -38.88 56.80
CA ASP A 129 21.90 -37.80 57.13
C ASP A 129 22.35 -37.80 58.61
N LYS A 130 21.65 -38.51 59.51
CA LYS A 130 21.82 -38.60 60.98
C LYS A 130 21.06 -37.56 61.83
N LEU A 131 20.34 -36.63 61.23
CA LEU A 131 19.24 -35.93 61.89
C LEU A 131 18.01 -36.87 61.91
N SER A 132 16.96 -36.54 62.65
CA SER A 132 15.74 -37.37 62.68
C SER A 132 14.59 -36.60 62.07
N ASP A 133 13.71 -37.28 61.33
CA ASP A 133 12.63 -36.65 60.57
C ASP A 133 11.77 -35.73 61.47
N GLY A 134 11.60 -36.10 62.73
CA GLY A 134 10.93 -35.35 63.79
C GLY A 134 11.69 -34.12 64.28
N ASP A 135 13.02 -34.19 64.45
CA ASP A 135 13.86 -33.02 64.77
C ASP A 135 13.92 -32.06 63.57
N GLU A 136 14.04 -32.59 62.36
CA GLU A 136 13.98 -31.83 61.11
C GLU A 136 12.67 -31.07 60.98
N VAL A 137 11.53 -31.76 61.01
CA VAL A 137 10.21 -31.14 60.82
C VAL A 137 9.86 -30.16 61.95
N ARG A 138 10.32 -30.39 63.19
CA ARG A 138 9.87 -29.63 64.38
C ARG A 138 10.86 -28.59 64.90
N VAL A 139 12.16 -28.82 64.73
CA VAL A 139 13.23 -27.95 65.26
C VAL A 139 13.87 -27.16 64.13
N HIS A 140 14.38 -27.83 63.10
CA HIS A 140 15.23 -27.21 62.06
C HIS A 140 14.45 -26.70 60.85
N ARG A 141 13.26 -27.26 60.60
CA ARG A 141 12.35 -27.03 59.46
C ARG A 141 12.91 -27.39 58.09
N THR A 142 13.91 -28.26 58.10
CA THR A 142 14.50 -28.92 56.93
C THR A 142 13.53 -29.93 56.31
N ASN A 143 13.95 -30.54 55.20
CA ASN A 143 13.18 -31.53 54.46
C ASN A 143 13.69 -32.96 54.75
N PRO A 144 12.96 -33.79 55.52
CA PRO A 144 13.44 -35.10 56.00
C PRO A 144 13.48 -36.22 54.95
N ASN A 145 13.68 -35.86 53.70
CA ASN A 145 13.85 -36.76 52.57
C ASN A 145 14.97 -36.23 51.65
N ASN A 146 15.83 -35.35 52.16
CA ASN A 146 16.84 -34.64 51.42
C ASN A 146 17.93 -34.10 52.37
N THR A 147 19.05 -34.82 52.42
CA THR A 147 20.17 -34.62 53.35
C THR A 147 20.83 -33.24 53.35
N ASP A 148 20.45 -32.32 52.46
CA ASP A 148 21.08 -31.03 52.14
C ASP A 148 19.96 -30.08 51.65
N SER A 149 19.26 -29.45 52.59
CA SER A 149 17.96 -28.80 52.39
C SER A 149 18.01 -27.50 51.57
N ASP A 150 19.13 -26.78 51.59
CA ASP A 150 19.34 -25.58 50.76
C ASP A 150 20.29 -25.79 49.57
N SER A 151 20.91 -26.97 49.47
CA SER A 151 21.76 -27.43 48.35
C SER A 151 23.13 -26.73 48.28
N ASP A 152 23.70 -26.30 49.40
CA ASP A 152 25.03 -25.69 49.48
C ASP A 152 26.21 -26.70 49.42
N LYS A 153 25.93 -28.01 49.63
CA LYS A 153 26.83 -29.19 49.73
C LYS A 153 27.28 -29.59 51.15
N LEU A 154 26.81 -28.92 52.21
CA LEU A 154 26.83 -29.44 53.57
C LEU A 154 25.59 -30.33 53.78
N SER A 155 25.54 -31.07 54.88
CA SER A 155 24.33 -31.82 55.25
C SER A 155 23.63 -31.12 56.41
N ASP A 156 22.31 -31.22 56.48
CA ASP A 156 21.51 -30.55 57.51
C ASP A 156 22.00 -30.89 58.93
N TYR A 157 22.40 -32.16 59.15
CA TYR A 157 23.10 -32.61 60.35
C TYR A 157 24.46 -31.92 60.55
N ASP A 158 25.34 -31.87 59.53
CA ASP A 158 26.69 -31.33 59.68
C ASP A 158 26.65 -29.82 59.93
N GLU A 159 25.73 -29.10 59.28
CA GLU A 159 25.43 -27.71 59.57
C GLU A 159 24.99 -27.47 61.01
N VAL A 160 23.92 -28.14 61.44
CA VAL A 160 23.34 -27.96 62.78
C VAL A 160 24.29 -28.38 63.90
N ILE A 161 25.04 -29.48 63.71
CA ILE A 161 25.80 -30.13 64.78
C ILE A 161 27.30 -29.78 64.75
N THR A 162 27.88 -29.59 63.56
CA THR A 162 29.32 -29.34 63.40
C THR A 162 29.62 -27.85 63.25
N HIS A 163 28.80 -27.11 62.48
CA HIS A 163 29.11 -25.74 62.07
C HIS A 163 28.27 -24.66 62.81
N ASN A 164 27.07 -25.02 63.28
CA ASN A 164 26.03 -24.11 63.80
C ASN A 164 25.49 -23.11 62.76
N THR A 165 25.55 -23.46 61.49
CA THR A 165 24.94 -22.72 60.37
C THR A 165 23.43 -22.96 60.29
N ASN A 166 22.75 -22.31 59.35
CA ASN A 166 21.32 -22.40 59.14
C ASN A 166 20.99 -23.25 57.90
N PRO A 167 20.51 -24.51 58.05
CA PRO A 167 20.33 -25.48 56.96
C PRO A 167 19.11 -25.22 56.04
N ASN A 168 18.80 -23.95 55.84
CA ASN A 168 17.74 -23.44 54.98
C ASN A 168 18.20 -22.12 54.31
N SER A 169 19.50 -21.84 54.30
CA SER A 169 20.11 -20.60 53.86
C SER A 169 21.58 -20.82 53.50
N ILE A 170 21.83 -21.03 52.21
CA ILE A 170 23.16 -21.14 51.57
C ILE A 170 24.17 -20.03 51.93
N PHE A 171 23.72 -18.96 52.59
CA PHE A 171 24.52 -17.88 53.17
C PHE A 171 23.99 -17.65 54.59
N SER A 172 24.66 -18.15 55.63
CA SER A 172 24.17 -18.06 57.01
C SER A 172 24.23 -16.66 57.62
N ASP A 173 25.24 -15.85 57.24
CA ASP A 173 25.40 -14.47 57.71
C ASP A 173 24.97 -13.39 56.69
N SER A 174 24.71 -13.81 55.44
CA SER A 174 24.24 -12.99 54.30
C SER A 174 25.29 -12.07 53.64
N ASP A 175 26.57 -12.44 53.62
CA ASP A 175 27.62 -11.73 52.86
C ASP A 175 27.74 -12.15 51.36
N ASN A 176 27.04 -13.22 50.95
CA ASN A 176 27.03 -13.89 49.64
C ASN A 176 28.17 -14.91 49.38
N LEU A 177 28.93 -15.31 50.39
CA LEU A 177 29.84 -16.46 50.36
C LEU A 177 29.13 -17.69 50.94
N THR A 178 29.16 -18.84 50.25
CA THR A 178 28.41 -20.00 50.75
C THR A 178 29.10 -20.67 51.93
N ASP A 179 28.34 -21.07 52.93
CA ASP A 179 28.83 -21.74 54.15
C ASP A 179 29.80 -22.89 53.83
N TYR A 180 29.48 -23.73 52.84
CA TYR A 180 30.36 -24.77 52.32
C TYR A 180 31.74 -24.23 51.89
N ASP A 181 31.79 -23.15 51.12
CA ASP A 181 33.03 -22.58 50.58
C ASP A 181 33.82 -21.82 51.65
N GLU A 182 33.15 -21.17 52.60
CA GLU A 182 33.79 -20.64 53.80
C GLU A 182 34.50 -21.73 54.59
N ILE A 183 33.78 -22.81 54.92
CA ILE A 183 34.31 -23.93 55.68
C ILE A 183 35.39 -24.68 54.91
N ASN A 184 35.21 -24.92 53.61
CA ASN A 184 36.06 -25.84 52.83
C ASN A 184 37.13 -25.14 51.99
N THR A 185 36.86 -23.95 51.47
CA THR A 185 37.72 -23.21 50.53
C THR A 185 38.48 -22.08 51.22
N TYR A 186 37.77 -21.10 51.80
CA TYR A 186 38.34 -19.81 52.25
C TYR A 186 38.78 -19.78 53.74
N LYS A 187 38.25 -20.67 54.57
CA LYS A 187 38.55 -20.82 56.01
C LYS A 187 38.13 -19.62 56.88
N THR A 188 37.10 -18.92 56.44
CA THR A 188 36.34 -17.90 57.18
C THR A 188 35.36 -18.55 58.16
N ASP A 189 34.54 -17.77 58.87
CA ASP A 189 33.52 -18.27 59.81
C ASP A 189 32.12 -17.90 59.28
N PRO A 190 31.28 -18.87 58.85
CA PRO A 190 29.99 -18.62 58.17
C PRO A 190 28.89 -18.02 59.04
N ASN A 191 29.26 -17.41 60.16
CA ASN A 191 28.40 -16.66 61.05
C ASN A 191 28.96 -15.25 61.31
N GLN A 192 29.97 -14.81 60.55
CA GLN A 192 30.70 -13.56 60.71
C GLN A 192 31.09 -12.98 59.35
N THR A 193 30.31 -12.01 58.88
CA THR A 193 30.40 -11.38 57.55
C THR A 193 31.74 -10.71 57.19
N ASP A 194 32.71 -10.65 58.12
CA ASP A 194 33.97 -9.90 58.02
C ASP A 194 34.95 -10.56 59.01
N SER A 195 35.77 -11.48 58.50
CA SER A 195 36.64 -12.38 59.26
C SER A 195 37.84 -11.69 59.90
N ASP A 196 38.32 -10.58 59.34
CA ASP A 196 39.50 -9.86 59.85
C ASP A 196 39.21 -8.50 60.52
N SER A 197 37.96 -8.03 60.40
CA SER A 197 37.38 -6.82 60.97
C SER A 197 37.94 -5.51 60.41
N ASP A 198 38.19 -5.46 59.09
CA ASP A 198 38.57 -4.22 58.39
C ASP A 198 37.39 -3.37 57.88
N GLY A 199 36.22 -4.00 57.71
CA GLY A 199 34.98 -3.37 57.26
C GLY A 199 34.52 -3.75 55.86
N VAL A 200 35.27 -4.57 55.12
CA VAL A 200 34.87 -5.21 53.86
C VAL A 200 34.37 -6.64 54.15
N PRO A 201 33.27 -7.11 53.53
CA PRO A 201 32.78 -8.47 53.79
C PRO A 201 33.55 -9.58 53.04
N ASP A 202 33.66 -10.75 53.66
CA ASP A 202 34.43 -11.90 53.13
C ASP A 202 33.99 -12.29 51.70
N GLY A 203 32.68 -12.32 51.44
CA GLY A 203 32.10 -12.59 50.13
C GLY A 203 32.41 -11.53 49.07
N TYR A 204 32.44 -10.24 49.45
CA TYR A 204 32.88 -9.18 48.54
C TYR A 204 34.38 -9.30 48.25
N GLU A 205 35.20 -9.59 49.27
CA GLU A 205 36.62 -9.78 49.09
C GLU A 205 36.93 -10.94 48.14
N VAL A 206 36.28 -12.08 48.36
CA VAL A 206 36.43 -13.27 47.52
C VAL A 206 36.00 -12.99 46.08
N GLN A 207 34.89 -12.29 45.87
CA GLN A 207 34.43 -11.87 44.54
C GLN A 207 35.45 -10.95 43.85
N ASN A 208 36.04 -10.01 44.59
CA ASN A 208 36.99 -9.03 44.08
C ASN A 208 38.46 -9.47 44.19
N SER A 209 38.73 -10.76 44.48
CA SER A 209 40.10 -11.32 44.59
C SER A 209 41.00 -10.68 45.66
N LEU A 210 40.38 -10.06 46.67
CA LEU A 210 41.00 -9.68 47.95
C LEU A 210 41.13 -10.93 48.86
N ASN A 211 41.43 -10.75 50.14
CA ASN A 211 41.83 -11.85 51.01
C ASN A 211 41.32 -11.67 52.46
N PRO A 212 40.26 -12.41 52.87
CA PRO A 212 39.49 -12.22 54.11
C PRO A 212 40.20 -12.61 55.43
N HIS A 213 41.53 -12.46 55.43
CA HIS A 213 42.43 -12.70 56.55
C HIS A 213 43.53 -11.63 56.65
N VAL A 214 43.48 -10.58 55.82
CA VAL A 214 44.48 -9.51 55.72
C VAL A 214 43.82 -8.14 55.48
N ASN A 215 43.60 -7.42 56.58
CA ASN A 215 43.17 -6.03 56.65
C ASN A 215 43.84 -5.15 55.57
N ASP A 216 43.16 -4.99 54.44
CA ASP A 216 43.62 -4.31 53.24
C ASP A 216 42.57 -3.38 52.62
N ALA A 217 41.40 -3.22 53.25
CA ALA A 217 40.38 -2.19 53.05
C ALA A 217 40.89 -0.79 52.64
N SER A 218 42.05 -0.36 53.15
CA SER A 218 42.64 0.96 52.89
C SER A 218 43.75 0.99 51.82
N GLU A 219 44.06 -0.17 51.24
CA GLU A 219 44.85 -0.27 50.02
C GLU A 219 43.94 -0.07 48.80
N ASP A 220 44.55 -0.06 47.62
CA ASP A 220 43.99 0.28 46.32
C ASP A 220 44.57 -0.78 45.37
N LEU A 221 43.77 -1.80 45.04
CA LEU A 221 44.26 -3.04 44.42
C LEU A 221 44.48 -2.86 42.90
N ASP A 222 43.59 -2.16 42.19
CA ASP A 222 43.70 -1.95 40.74
C ASP A 222 44.37 -0.63 40.31
N GLN A 223 44.54 0.33 41.23
CA GLN A 223 45.19 1.63 41.05
C GLN A 223 44.36 2.67 40.28
N ASP A 224 43.03 2.62 40.38
CA ASP A 224 42.11 3.68 39.92
C ASP A 224 42.12 4.93 40.85
N GLY A 225 42.39 4.72 42.14
CA GLY A 225 42.49 5.76 43.17
C GLY A 225 41.37 5.81 44.21
N LEU A 226 40.38 4.91 44.14
CA LEU A 226 39.56 4.51 45.29
C LEU A 226 40.33 3.48 46.15
N SER A 227 39.87 3.27 47.38
CA SER A 227 40.34 2.15 48.20
C SER A 227 39.30 1.04 48.25
N ASN A 228 39.75 -0.20 48.47
CA ASN A 228 38.90 -1.41 48.48
C ASN A 228 37.58 -1.24 49.29
N ILE A 229 37.62 -0.48 50.40
CA ILE A 229 36.45 -0.19 51.23
C ILE A 229 35.57 0.95 50.70
N GLU A 230 36.14 1.95 50.01
CA GLU A 230 35.36 2.98 49.33
C GLU A 230 34.56 2.35 48.19
N GLU A 231 35.16 1.40 47.48
CA GLU A 231 34.54 0.65 46.39
C GLU A 231 33.38 -0.26 46.84
N PHE A 232 33.57 -0.96 47.97
CA PHE A 232 32.48 -1.67 48.62
C PHE A 232 31.29 -0.74 48.96
N TYR A 233 31.55 0.52 49.34
CA TYR A 233 30.49 1.50 49.61
C TYR A 233 29.88 2.15 48.34
N THR A 234 30.59 2.19 47.21
CA THR A 234 30.05 2.63 45.91
C THR A 234 29.38 1.50 45.13
N ASN A 235 29.58 0.23 45.53
CA ASN A 235 29.17 -0.99 44.81
C ASN A 235 29.96 -1.16 43.50
N THR A 236 31.25 -0.88 43.55
CA THR A 236 32.23 -1.10 42.47
C THR A 236 33.15 -2.29 42.78
N HIS A 237 34.10 -2.61 41.89
CA HIS A 237 34.90 -3.83 41.95
C HIS A 237 36.39 -3.55 42.16
N ALA A 238 36.92 -3.84 43.36
CA ALA A 238 38.33 -3.60 43.74
C ALA A 238 39.43 -4.27 42.90
N ASN A 239 39.09 -4.99 41.84
CA ASN A 239 40.04 -5.57 40.90
C ASN A 239 39.85 -5.11 39.45
N ASN A 240 38.99 -4.12 39.22
CA ASN A 240 38.59 -3.66 37.91
C ASN A 240 38.31 -2.14 37.92
N PRO A 241 39.24 -1.30 37.41
CA PRO A 241 39.27 0.15 37.63
C PRO A 241 38.22 0.93 36.81
N ASP A 242 37.26 0.24 36.21
CA ASP A 242 36.23 0.68 35.25
C ASP A 242 35.11 -0.38 35.35
N THR A 243 34.23 -0.23 36.35
CA THR A 243 33.29 -1.27 36.79
C THR A 243 32.23 -1.62 35.75
N ASP A 244 31.75 -0.65 34.97
CA ASP A 244 30.72 -0.88 33.96
C ASP A 244 31.22 -0.94 32.51
N GLY A 245 32.46 -0.54 32.26
CA GLY A 245 33.17 -0.73 30.99
C GLY A 245 33.00 0.40 29.99
N ASP A 246 32.73 1.62 30.44
CA ASP A 246 32.48 2.79 29.59
C ASP A 246 33.76 3.57 29.19
N ASN A 247 34.92 3.19 29.74
CA ASN A 247 36.26 3.79 29.61
C ASN A 247 36.57 5.01 30.50
N LEU A 248 35.69 5.36 31.46
CA LEU A 248 36.04 6.16 32.63
C LEU A 248 36.58 5.24 33.74
N SER A 249 37.10 5.82 34.81
CA SER A 249 37.45 5.06 36.03
C SER A 249 36.49 5.38 37.15
N ASP A 250 36.18 4.40 37.99
CA ASP A 250 35.21 4.54 39.09
C ASP A 250 35.54 5.76 40.00
N SER A 251 36.83 5.99 40.22
CA SER A 251 37.43 7.17 40.85
C SER A 251 37.18 8.48 40.10
N ASP A 252 37.44 8.54 38.78
CA ASP A 252 37.23 9.75 37.97
C ASP A 252 35.74 10.09 37.84
N GLU A 253 34.89 9.07 37.67
CA GLU A 253 33.44 9.20 37.66
C GLU A 253 32.91 9.80 38.97
N LEU A 254 33.25 9.21 40.11
CA LEU A 254 32.80 9.71 41.41
C LEU A 254 33.34 11.12 41.71
N ASN A 255 34.63 11.36 41.44
CA ASN A 255 35.34 12.55 41.92
C ASN A 255 35.44 13.72 40.94
N ILE A 256 35.36 13.47 39.63
CA ILE A 256 35.55 14.46 38.56
C ILE A 256 34.26 14.70 37.76
N HIS A 257 33.65 13.64 37.24
CA HIS A 257 32.52 13.73 36.29
C HIS A 257 31.16 13.76 36.99
N HIS A 258 31.08 13.16 38.19
CA HIS A 258 29.87 12.97 39.00
C HIS A 258 28.80 12.11 38.31
N THR A 259 29.25 11.18 37.48
CA THR A 259 28.52 10.07 36.85
C THR A 259 28.38 8.90 37.83
N SER A 260 27.94 7.73 37.34
CA SER A 260 27.58 6.57 38.16
C SER A 260 28.47 5.37 37.82
N PRO A 261 29.47 5.02 38.66
CA PRO A 261 30.43 3.91 38.45
C PRO A 261 29.91 2.48 38.27
N ASN A 262 28.64 2.29 37.98
CA ASN A 262 27.99 0.99 37.79
C ASN A 262 26.82 1.08 36.80
N ASN A 263 26.79 2.13 35.99
CA ASN A 263 25.79 2.40 34.98
C ASN A 263 26.41 3.31 33.89
N PRO A 264 26.79 2.75 32.73
CA PRO A 264 27.68 3.38 31.75
C PRO A 264 27.02 4.48 30.90
N ASP A 265 25.84 4.95 31.31
CA ASP A 265 24.96 5.94 30.65
C ASP A 265 24.10 6.57 31.77
N THR A 266 24.68 7.53 32.49
CA THR A 266 24.13 8.09 33.74
C THR A 266 22.79 8.78 33.53
N ASP A 267 22.58 9.46 32.40
CA ASP A 267 21.34 10.20 32.15
C ASP A 267 20.28 9.45 31.31
N ASN A 268 20.66 8.27 30.78
CA ASN A 268 19.84 7.31 30.04
C ASN A 268 19.44 7.83 28.64
N ASP A 269 20.37 8.46 27.93
CA ASP A 269 20.17 8.95 26.54
C ASP A 269 20.69 8.04 25.43
N THR A 270 21.24 6.89 25.79
CA THR A 270 21.89 5.85 24.95
C THR A 270 23.29 6.17 24.42
N ILE A 271 23.90 7.29 24.83
CA ILE A 271 25.33 7.54 24.66
C ILE A 271 26.06 7.18 25.97
N PRO A 272 27.23 6.51 25.95
CA PRO A 272 27.97 6.21 27.17
C PRO A 272 28.72 7.42 27.74
N ASP A 273 28.80 7.54 29.07
CA ASP A 273 29.36 8.70 29.75
C ASP A 273 30.83 8.96 29.32
N GLY A 274 31.62 7.90 29.14
CA GLY A 274 33.00 7.95 28.65
C GLY A 274 33.14 8.37 27.18
N TYR A 275 32.18 8.05 26.32
CA TYR A 275 32.15 8.60 24.95
C TYR A 275 31.83 10.09 25.01
N GLU A 276 30.85 10.49 25.82
CA GLU A 276 30.46 11.89 25.98
C GLU A 276 31.62 12.76 26.49
N ILE A 277 32.30 12.33 27.55
CA ILE A 277 33.45 13.04 28.11
C ILE A 277 34.61 13.13 27.10
N ASN A 278 34.87 12.07 26.33
CA ASN A 278 35.89 12.11 25.28
C ASN A 278 35.52 13.06 24.12
N ASN A 279 34.22 13.17 23.79
CA ASN A 279 33.72 14.05 22.74
C ASN A 279 33.33 15.46 23.24
N GLY A 280 33.34 15.72 24.54
CA GLY A 280 32.99 17.03 25.12
C GLY A 280 31.49 17.30 25.22
N LEU A 281 30.67 16.26 25.18
CA LEU A 281 29.25 16.25 25.54
C LEU A 281 29.10 16.26 27.09
N ASN A 282 27.90 16.02 27.61
CA ASN A 282 27.60 16.22 29.02
C ASN A 282 26.73 15.09 29.62
N PRO A 283 27.35 14.10 30.33
CA PRO A 283 26.72 12.82 30.75
C PRO A 283 25.74 12.92 31.92
N LEU A 284 25.11 14.08 32.07
CA LEU A 284 24.16 14.43 33.11
C LEU A 284 22.92 15.14 32.53
N VAL A 285 22.86 15.34 31.21
CA VAL A 285 21.75 15.95 30.47
C VAL A 285 21.67 15.36 29.05
N ASN A 286 20.70 14.46 28.85
CA ASN A 286 20.23 13.96 27.56
C ASN A 286 20.34 15.00 26.45
N ASP A 287 21.41 14.88 25.65
CA ASP A 287 21.72 15.74 24.51
C ASP A 287 21.89 14.94 23.22
N SER A 288 21.57 13.63 23.23
CA SER A 288 21.61 12.69 22.10
C SER A 288 20.94 13.11 20.79
N ASN A 289 20.06 14.12 20.81
CA ASN A 289 19.36 14.68 19.64
C ASN A 289 19.86 16.08 19.24
N GLU A 290 20.78 16.66 20.00
CA GLU A 290 21.53 17.85 19.60
C GLU A 290 22.65 17.45 18.63
N ASP A 291 23.27 18.47 18.04
CA ASP A 291 24.31 18.40 17.02
C ASP A 291 25.36 19.46 17.44
N LEU A 292 26.51 18.99 17.95
CA LEU A 292 27.48 19.84 18.64
C LEU A 292 28.42 20.58 17.64
N ASP A 293 28.80 19.96 16.53
CA ASP A 293 29.73 20.51 15.53
C ASP A 293 29.07 21.06 14.25
N GLN A 294 27.77 20.81 14.06
CA GLN A 294 26.88 21.39 13.03
C GLN A 294 27.11 20.83 11.62
N ASP A 295 27.21 19.51 11.51
CA ASP A 295 27.32 18.76 10.26
C ASP A 295 26.02 18.07 9.81
N GLU A 296 24.94 18.24 10.59
CA GLU A 296 23.62 17.61 10.46
C GLU A 296 23.51 16.16 11.00
N LEU A 297 24.54 15.63 11.66
CA LEU A 297 24.54 14.34 12.36
C LEU A 297 24.41 14.54 13.89
N SER A 298 23.31 14.04 14.47
CA SER A 298 23.09 14.16 15.92
C SER A 298 24.06 13.31 16.74
N ASN A 299 24.41 13.76 17.95
CA ASN A 299 25.32 13.10 18.90
C ASN A 299 25.12 11.58 19.08
N LEU A 300 23.88 11.08 19.02
CA LEU A 300 23.59 9.63 19.09
C LEU A 300 24.00 8.87 17.82
N ASN A 301 23.73 9.47 16.67
CA ASN A 301 24.08 8.88 15.38
C ASN A 301 25.60 8.92 15.18
N GLU A 302 26.27 9.95 15.71
CA GLU A 302 27.73 10.01 15.81
C GLU A 302 28.30 8.79 16.55
N PHE A 303 27.82 8.54 17.77
CA PHE A 303 28.20 7.35 18.53
C PHE A 303 27.90 6.03 17.79
N ILE A 304 26.76 5.94 17.10
CA ILE A 304 26.36 4.73 16.32
C ILE A 304 27.25 4.52 15.08
N ASN A 305 27.65 5.59 14.40
CA ASN A 305 28.52 5.54 13.21
C ASN A 305 30.01 5.42 13.58
N ASN A 306 30.38 5.55 14.86
CA ASN A 306 31.75 5.58 15.37
C ASN A 306 32.53 6.85 14.97
N THR A 307 31.81 7.90 14.62
CA THR A 307 32.31 9.25 14.35
C THR A 307 32.45 10.05 15.66
N SER A 308 32.99 11.26 15.57
CA SER A 308 33.35 12.08 16.72
C SER A 308 32.51 13.35 16.77
N ALA A 309 31.51 13.42 17.66
CA ALA A 309 30.50 14.49 17.76
C ALA A 309 31.04 15.92 18.05
N ASN A 310 32.34 16.17 17.97
CA ASN A 310 32.97 17.48 18.05
C ASN A 310 33.87 17.82 16.85
N ASN A 311 33.83 16.99 15.82
CA ASN A 311 34.65 17.05 14.62
C ASN A 311 33.84 16.59 13.39
N PRO A 312 33.36 17.53 12.55
CA PRO A 312 32.34 17.31 11.52
C PRO A 312 32.86 16.66 10.22
N ASP A 313 33.96 15.89 10.32
CA ASP A 313 34.73 15.27 9.22
C ASP A 313 35.78 14.35 9.88
N SER A 314 35.35 13.16 10.28
CA SER A 314 36.08 12.22 11.15
C SER A 314 37.32 11.63 10.47
N ASP A 315 37.32 11.45 9.15
CA ASP A 315 38.46 10.87 8.41
C ASP A 315 39.34 11.90 7.65
N ASN A 316 38.87 13.15 7.55
CA ASN A 316 39.55 14.32 6.99
C ASN A 316 39.64 14.34 5.45
N ASP A 317 38.63 13.82 4.75
CA ASP A 317 38.53 13.85 3.29
C ASP A 317 37.81 15.08 2.70
N ASN A 318 37.27 15.95 3.56
CA ASN A 318 36.50 17.18 3.27
C ASN A 318 35.03 16.97 2.90
N ILE A 319 34.46 15.77 3.01
CA ILE A 319 33.02 15.53 3.11
C ILE A 319 32.64 15.49 4.61
N PRO A 320 31.49 16.03 5.04
CA PRO A 320 31.05 15.93 6.44
C PRO A 320 30.39 14.59 6.79
N ASP A 321 30.62 14.10 8.01
CA ASP A 321 30.11 12.80 8.51
C ASP A 321 28.58 12.67 8.33
N GLY A 322 27.83 13.74 8.60
CA GLY A 322 26.39 13.83 8.41
C GLY A 322 25.93 13.78 6.96
N TYR A 323 26.69 14.37 6.03
CA TYR A 323 26.39 14.24 4.59
C TYR A 323 26.63 12.81 4.12
N GLU A 324 27.73 12.19 4.56
CA GLU A 324 28.06 10.83 4.19
C GLU A 324 27.04 9.82 4.72
N ALA A 325 26.69 9.92 6.00
CA ALA A 325 25.69 9.08 6.64
C ALA A 325 24.28 9.22 6.03
N LEU A 326 23.97 10.38 5.43
CA LEU A 326 22.73 10.61 4.68
C LEU A 326 22.75 10.01 3.26
N ASN A 327 23.93 9.89 2.64
CA ASN A 327 24.10 9.47 1.25
C ASN A 327 24.62 8.03 1.06
N ASP A 328 24.65 7.23 2.14
CA ASP A 328 25.19 5.85 2.18
C ASP A 328 26.72 5.76 1.90
N LEU A 329 27.47 6.84 2.16
CA LEU A 329 28.94 6.85 2.22
C LEU A 329 29.44 6.42 3.62
N ASN A 330 30.75 6.41 3.87
CA ASN A 330 31.32 5.87 5.10
C ASN A 330 32.27 6.88 5.79
N PRO A 331 31.79 7.61 6.83
CA PRO A 331 32.49 8.67 7.58
C PRO A 331 33.83 8.35 8.26
N ASN A 332 34.40 7.19 7.97
CA ASN A 332 35.61 6.64 8.55
C ASN A 332 36.56 6.07 7.46
N ASN A 333 36.38 6.47 6.19
CA ASN A 333 37.05 5.93 5.01
C ASN A 333 37.31 6.94 3.87
N SER A 334 38.17 7.94 4.15
CA SER A 334 38.71 8.95 3.22
C SER A 334 39.16 8.56 1.80
N ASP A 335 39.19 7.26 1.45
CA ASP A 335 39.38 6.81 0.08
C ASP A 335 38.08 6.88 -0.75
N ASP A 336 36.88 6.88 -0.14
CA ASP A 336 35.59 6.85 -0.87
C ASP A 336 35.04 8.21 -1.32
N ALA A 337 35.47 9.35 -0.75
CA ALA A 337 35.33 10.66 -1.39
C ALA A 337 35.84 10.72 -2.85
N HIS A 338 36.76 9.83 -3.21
CA HIS A 338 37.34 9.72 -4.55
C HIS A 338 36.82 8.50 -5.34
N GLU A 339 35.87 7.75 -4.79
CA GLU A 339 35.05 6.81 -5.53
C GLU A 339 33.90 7.53 -6.25
N ASP A 340 33.21 6.76 -7.09
CA ASP A 340 32.17 7.16 -8.05
C ASP A 340 31.08 6.08 -7.87
N LEU A 341 30.14 6.37 -6.97
CA LEU A 341 29.29 5.34 -6.33
C LEU A 341 28.16 4.89 -7.27
N ASP A 342 27.59 5.80 -8.05
CA ASP A 342 26.55 5.49 -9.06
C ASP A 342 27.10 5.16 -10.46
N GLN A 343 28.38 5.50 -10.75
CA GLN A 343 29.08 5.31 -12.03
C GLN A 343 28.66 6.27 -13.15
N ASP A 344 28.24 7.49 -12.83
CA ASP A 344 28.01 8.57 -13.81
C ASP A 344 29.33 9.19 -14.34
N GLY A 345 30.38 9.20 -13.50
CA GLY A 345 31.71 9.75 -13.81
C GLY A 345 32.13 11.00 -13.03
N ILE A 346 31.30 11.49 -12.10
CA ILE A 346 31.66 12.43 -11.03
C ILE A 346 32.18 11.62 -9.82
N SER A 347 32.96 12.26 -8.93
CA SER A 347 33.39 11.63 -7.68
C SER A 347 32.56 12.14 -6.50
N ASN A 348 32.38 11.34 -5.46
CA ASN A 348 31.52 11.67 -4.32
C ASN A 348 31.81 13.07 -3.69
N ILE A 349 33.08 13.51 -3.68
CA ILE A 349 33.49 14.85 -3.23
C ILE A 349 33.20 15.97 -4.24
N ASP A 350 33.26 15.67 -5.54
CA ASP A 350 32.84 16.61 -6.59
C ASP A 350 31.30 16.75 -6.54
N GLU A 351 30.55 15.68 -6.29
CA GLU A 351 29.10 15.70 -6.11
C GLU A 351 28.68 16.57 -4.93
N PHE A 352 29.29 16.38 -3.76
CA PHE A 352 29.13 17.30 -2.62
C PHE A 352 29.44 18.76 -2.98
N THR A 353 30.38 18.99 -3.92
CA THR A 353 30.73 20.34 -4.41
C THR A 353 29.68 20.92 -5.37
N TYR A 354 29.01 20.08 -6.17
CA TYR A 354 27.93 20.47 -7.10
C TYR A 354 26.52 20.36 -6.50
N ASN A 355 26.40 19.87 -5.26
CA ASN A 355 25.14 19.59 -4.56
C ASN A 355 24.31 18.44 -5.19
N THR A 356 24.94 17.62 -6.03
CA THR A 356 24.32 16.43 -6.62
C THR A 356 24.34 15.24 -5.64
N LEU A 357 23.74 14.12 -6.02
CA LEU A 357 23.48 12.97 -5.14
C LEU A 357 24.43 11.78 -5.42
N PRO A 358 25.39 11.46 -4.51
CA PRO A 358 26.35 10.34 -4.62
C PRO A 358 25.83 8.97 -5.08
N ASN A 359 24.52 8.73 -4.98
CA ASN A 359 23.87 7.47 -5.25
C ASN A 359 22.84 7.52 -6.40
N ASN A 360 22.80 8.62 -7.17
CA ASN A 360 21.77 8.86 -8.17
C ASN A 360 22.24 9.80 -9.31
N SER A 361 22.59 9.19 -10.44
CA SER A 361 23.27 9.77 -11.61
C SER A 361 22.46 10.76 -12.45
N ASP A 362 21.38 11.31 -11.90
CA ASP A 362 20.33 12.12 -12.54
C ASP A 362 19.56 12.77 -11.36
N SER A 363 20.21 13.77 -10.75
CA SER A 363 19.87 14.28 -9.42
C SER A 363 18.51 14.95 -9.34
N ASP A 364 18.05 15.58 -10.44
CA ASP A 364 16.74 16.21 -10.52
C ASP A 364 15.66 15.38 -11.25
N GLY A 365 16.06 14.34 -12.00
CA GLY A 365 15.17 13.39 -12.66
C GLY A 365 14.70 13.80 -14.05
N ASP A 366 15.41 14.70 -14.74
CA ASP A 366 15.05 15.17 -16.09
C ASP A 366 15.42 14.20 -17.23
N SER A 367 16.30 13.22 -16.96
CA SER A 367 16.88 12.21 -17.88
C SER A 367 18.21 12.59 -18.57
N LEU A 368 18.82 13.72 -18.25
CA LEU A 368 20.27 13.92 -18.36
C LEU A 368 20.97 13.23 -17.19
N SER A 369 22.30 13.13 -17.26
CA SER A 369 23.09 12.74 -16.09
C SER A 369 23.89 13.93 -15.59
N ASP A 370 24.10 14.01 -14.29
CA ASP A 370 24.81 15.11 -13.63
C ASP A 370 26.17 15.39 -14.30
N TYR A 371 26.89 14.33 -14.71
CA TYR A 371 28.11 14.40 -15.52
C TYR A 371 27.92 15.11 -16.88
N ASP A 372 26.89 14.75 -17.65
CA ASP A 372 26.63 15.34 -18.97
C ASP A 372 26.18 16.80 -18.83
N GLU A 373 25.40 17.11 -17.80
CA GLU A 373 25.01 18.48 -17.46
C GLU A 373 26.21 19.34 -17.09
N ILE A 374 27.00 18.93 -16.11
CA ILE A 374 28.16 19.70 -15.64
C ILE A 374 29.24 19.82 -16.73
N THR A 375 29.47 18.77 -17.54
CA THR A 375 30.64 18.71 -18.44
C THR A 375 30.35 19.02 -19.91
N LEU A 376 29.15 18.71 -20.40
CA LEU A 376 28.78 18.82 -21.83
C LEU A 376 27.80 19.99 -22.07
N TYR A 377 26.69 20.04 -21.34
CA TYR A 377 25.58 20.95 -21.60
C TYR A 377 25.62 22.26 -20.80
N GLN A 378 26.30 22.26 -19.65
CA GLN A 378 26.44 23.37 -18.68
C GLN A 378 25.11 23.87 -18.09
N THR A 379 24.14 22.96 -17.97
CA THR A 379 22.86 23.10 -17.25
C THR A 379 23.06 22.97 -15.73
N ASP A 380 22.00 23.15 -14.94
CA ASP A 380 22.02 23.03 -13.48
C ASP A 380 21.45 21.66 -13.05
N PRO A 381 22.27 20.67 -12.64
CA PRO A 381 21.84 19.29 -12.36
C PRO A 381 20.97 19.11 -11.10
N ASN A 382 20.46 20.22 -10.57
CA ASN A 382 19.52 20.27 -9.45
C ASN A 382 18.19 20.91 -9.87
N SER A 383 17.99 21.19 -11.16
CA SER A 383 16.87 21.96 -11.71
C SER A 383 16.56 21.49 -13.13
N PRO A 384 15.48 20.72 -13.35
CA PRO A 384 15.20 20.01 -14.60
C PRO A 384 14.68 20.94 -15.72
N ASP A 385 14.98 22.24 -15.62
CA ASP A 385 14.58 23.38 -16.46
C ASP A 385 15.52 24.54 -16.02
N SER A 386 16.67 24.66 -16.68
CA SER A 386 17.75 25.59 -16.30
C SER A 386 17.37 27.06 -16.51
N ASP A 387 16.53 27.37 -17.51
CA ASP A 387 16.20 28.76 -17.86
C ASP A 387 14.81 29.23 -17.40
N ASN A 388 14.03 28.30 -16.84
CA ASN A 388 12.73 28.46 -16.21
C ASN A 388 11.61 28.83 -17.20
N ASP A 389 11.57 28.16 -18.35
CA ASP A 389 10.52 28.32 -19.37
C ASP A 389 9.42 27.24 -19.39
N ASN A 390 9.55 26.24 -18.52
CA ASN A 390 8.69 25.05 -18.33
C ASN A 390 8.90 23.93 -19.37
N ILE A 391 9.94 23.97 -20.20
CA ILE A 391 10.44 22.84 -20.97
C ILE A 391 11.66 22.24 -20.25
N PRO A 392 11.80 20.91 -20.12
CA PRO A 392 12.99 20.32 -19.52
C PRO A 392 14.23 20.34 -20.40
N ASP A 393 15.40 20.47 -19.78
CA ASP A 393 16.70 20.58 -20.46
C ASP A 393 16.97 19.36 -21.36
N ALA A 394 16.66 18.15 -20.90
CA ALA A 394 16.71 16.91 -21.66
C ALA A 394 15.85 16.94 -22.93
N TYR A 395 14.64 17.50 -22.85
CA TYR A 395 13.75 17.62 -24.01
C TYR A 395 14.29 18.64 -25.00
N GLU A 396 14.79 19.78 -24.52
CA GLU A 396 15.39 20.79 -25.38
C GLU A 396 16.60 20.26 -26.14
N ILE A 397 17.51 19.60 -25.43
CA ILE A 397 18.70 18.97 -26.01
C ILE A 397 18.32 17.89 -27.03
N HIS A 398 17.26 17.12 -26.77
CA HIS A 398 16.75 16.12 -27.71
C HIS A 398 16.18 16.74 -29.00
N ASN A 399 15.52 17.90 -28.88
CA ASN A 399 14.83 18.59 -29.98
C ASN A 399 15.67 19.74 -30.58
N ASP A 400 16.99 19.78 -30.39
CA ASP A 400 17.91 20.83 -30.88
C ASP A 400 17.53 22.28 -30.45
N LEU A 401 16.79 22.43 -29.35
CA LEU A 401 16.52 23.71 -28.67
C LEU A 401 17.73 24.11 -27.78
N ASN A 402 17.57 25.02 -26.82
CA ASN A 402 18.70 25.58 -26.09
C ASN A 402 18.34 25.97 -24.63
N PRO A 403 18.71 25.14 -23.63
CA PRO A 403 18.30 25.26 -22.21
C PRO A 403 18.96 26.38 -21.41
N HIS A 404 19.17 27.51 -22.09
CA HIS A 404 19.82 28.72 -21.60
C HIS A 404 19.11 29.99 -22.11
N ILE A 405 18.03 29.84 -22.89
CA ILE A 405 17.25 30.91 -23.49
C ILE A 405 15.78 30.47 -23.56
N ASN A 406 14.98 30.99 -22.62
CA ASN A 406 13.51 30.92 -22.62
C ASN A 406 12.93 31.16 -24.02
N ASP A 407 12.54 30.07 -24.67
CA ASP A 407 12.11 30.04 -26.06
C ASP A 407 10.86 29.18 -26.31
N ALA A 408 10.30 28.56 -25.24
CA ALA A 408 9.01 27.88 -25.14
C ALA A 408 7.86 28.45 -25.98
N ASN A 409 7.77 29.78 -26.11
CA ASN A 409 6.69 30.47 -26.84
C ASN A 409 7.03 30.73 -28.33
N ASN A 410 8.18 30.25 -28.81
CA ASN A 410 8.54 30.23 -30.22
C ASN A 410 7.98 28.98 -30.88
N ASP A 411 7.99 29.04 -32.21
CA ASP A 411 7.58 28.00 -33.14
C ASP A 411 8.84 27.67 -33.97
N PHE A 412 9.56 26.61 -33.58
CA PHE A 412 10.91 26.33 -34.09
C PHE A 412 10.88 25.69 -35.49
N ASP A 413 9.97 24.75 -35.74
CA ASP A 413 9.85 24.02 -37.01
C ASP A 413 8.88 24.67 -38.03
N LYS A 414 7.88 25.44 -37.57
CA LYS A 414 6.86 26.21 -38.33
C LYS A 414 5.63 25.44 -38.76
N ASP A 415 5.11 24.61 -37.86
CA ASP A 415 3.82 23.93 -38.01
C ASP A 415 2.61 24.76 -37.51
N SER A 416 2.87 25.81 -36.71
CA SER A 416 1.94 26.76 -36.05
C SER A 416 1.59 26.52 -34.57
N ILE A 417 2.20 25.55 -33.89
CA ILE A 417 2.19 25.48 -32.41
C ILE A 417 3.55 25.88 -31.82
N SER A 418 3.62 26.00 -30.49
CA SER A 418 4.83 26.48 -29.80
C SER A 418 5.61 25.34 -29.15
N ASN A 419 6.91 25.53 -28.91
CA ASN A 419 7.80 24.53 -28.31
C ASN A 419 7.25 23.95 -26.99
N ILE A 420 6.50 24.74 -26.19
CA ILE A 420 5.84 24.26 -24.98
C ILE A 420 4.53 23.51 -25.26
N ASP A 421 3.77 23.88 -26.30
CA ASP A 421 2.59 23.13 -26.72
C ASP A 421 3.01 21.76 -27.30
N GLU A 422 4.09 21.74 -28.07
CA GLU A 422 4.80 20.54 -28.56
C GLU A 422 5.14 19.58 -27.41
N PHE A 423 5.90 20.05 -26.41
CA PHE A 423 6.23 19.27 -25.22
C PHE A 423 5.00 18.71 -24.50
N ASN A 424 3.93 19.53 -24.37
CA ASN A 424 2.69 19.10 -23.71
C ASN A 424 1.89 18.05 -24.51
N ASN A 425 2.02 18.02 -25.85
CA ASN A 425 1.38 17.02 -26.71
C ASN A 425 2.28 15.79 -26.97
N ASN A 426 3.54 15.82 -26.55
CA ASN A 426 4.57 14.79 -26.78
C ASN A 426 5.02 14.69 -28.25
N THR A 427 4.85 15.78 -29.00
CA THR A 427 5.39 15.98 -30.35
C THR A 427 6.82 16.56 -30.27
N SER A 428 7.50 16.65 -31.40
CA SER A 428 8.93 17.02 -31.48
C SER A 428 9.17 18.41 -32.07
N SER A 429 9.58 19.40 -31.26
CA SER A 429 9.66 20.82 -31.69
C SER A 429 10.60 21.11 -32.87
N ASN A 430 11.37 20.14 -33.35
CA ASN A 430 12.21 20.23 -34.55
C ASN A 430 11.66 19.48 -35.78
N ASN A 431 10.45 18.93 -35.70
CA ASN A 431 9.85 18.06 -36.71
C ASN A 431 8.32 18.25 -36.81
N PRO A 432 7.83 18.98 -37.83
CA PRO A 432 6.46 19.49 -37.91
C PRO A 432 5.43 18.45 -38.40
N ASP A 433 5.68 17.16 -38.16
CA ASP A 433 4.97 15.97 -38.67
C ASP A 433 5.56 14.74 -37.94
N SER A 434 5.20 14.57 -36.67
CA SER A 434 5.78 13.60 -35.73
C SER A 434 5.57 12.15 -36.15
N ASP A 435 4.43 11.83 -36.77
CA ASP A 435 4.11 10.46 -37.20
C ASP A 435 4.48 10.14 -38.67
N ASN A 436 4.84 11.17 -39.45
CA ASN A 436 5.24 11.15 -40.86
C ASN A 436 4.10 10.81 -41.84
N ASP A 437 2.85 11.20 -41.55
CA ASP A 437 1.68 10.98 -42.39
C ASP A 437 1.36 12.09 -43.42
N ASN A 438 2.08 13.21 -43.35
CA ASN A 438 1.98 14.43 -44.18
C ASN A 438 0.86 15.41 -43.77
N ILE A 439 0.19 15.21 -42.63
CA ILE A 439 -0.52 16.25 -41.90
C ILE A 439 0.45 16.83 -40.84
N PRO A 440 0.48 18.16 -40.59
CA PRO A 440 1.31 18.72 -39.51
C PRO A 440 0.67 18.60 -38.13
N ASP A 441 1.48 18.32 -37.11
CA ASP A 441 1.06 18.16 -35.71
C ASP A 441 0.15 19.31 -35.22
N GLY A 442 0.55 20.54 -35.49
CA GLY A 442 -0.19 21.75 -35.15
C GLY A 442 -1.52 21.93 -35.90
N TYR A 443 -1.73 21.27 -37.05
CA TYR A 443 -3.05 21.15 -37.67
C TYR A 443 -3.88 20.07 -36.98
N GLU A 444 -3.28 18.91 -36.69
CA GLU A 444 -3.96 17.80 -36.04
C GLU A 444 -4.52 18.19 -34.66
N ILE A 445 -3.68 18.81 -33.83
CA ILE A 445 -4.05 19.31 -32.50
C ILE A 445 -5.16 20.39 -32.58
N GLN A 446 -5.20 21.18 -33.65
CA GLN A 446 -6.25 22.19 -33.85
C GLN A 446 -7.60 21.60 -34.29
N ASN A 447 -7.62 20.37 -34.81
CA ASN A 447 -8.81 19.72 -35.36
C ASN A 447 -9.18 18.40 -34.64
N ASP A 448 -8.66 18.19 -33.43
CA ASP A 448 -8.89 17.01 -32.57
C ASP A 448 -8.42 15.64 -33.16
N LEU A 449 -7.38 15.64 -34.01
CA LEU A 449 -6.67 14.43 -34.49
C LEU A 449 -5.53 13.99 -33.52
N ASP A 450 -4.85 12.87 -33.83
CA ASP A 450 -3.79 12.25 -33.00
C ASP A 450 -2.41 12.33 -33.68
N PRO A 451 -1.59 13.38 -33.41
CA PRO A 451 -0.32 13.67 -34.12
C PRO A 451 0.81 12.64 -33.91
N LEU A 452 0.52 11.55 -33.22
CA LEU A 452 1.44 10.45 -32.95
C LEU A 452 1.02 9.15 -33.68
N LYS A 453 -0.02 9.19 -34.52
CA LYS A 453 -0.69 7.99 -35.05
C LYS A 453 -1.30 8.21 -36.45
N ASN A 454 -0.53 7.79 -37.46
CA ASN A 454 -0.83 7.89 -38.89
C ASN A 454 -2.31 7.62 -39.23
N ASP A 455 -3.08 8.71 -39.37
CA ASP A 455 -4.53 8.67 -39.60
C ASP A 455 -5.00 9.54 -40.76
N ALA A 456 -4.08 10.09 -41.55
CA ALA A 456 -4.24 10.61 -42.91
C ALA A 456 -5.18 9.84 -43.85
N ASN A 457 -5.40 8.54 -43.60
CA ASN A 457 -6.27 7.67 -44.41
C ASN A 457 -7.55 7.23 -43.67
N GLU A 458 -7.77 7.71 -42.45
CA GLU A 458 -9.05 7.68 -41.75
C GLU A 458 -9.96 8.80 -42.28
N ASP A 459 -11.22 8.75 -41.87
CA ASP A 459 -12.38 9.45 -42.44
C ASP A 459 -13.26 9.78 -41.23
N SER A 460 -13.03 10.98 -40.68
CA SER A 460 -13.38 11.31 -39.28
C SER A 460 -14.88 11.61 -39.10
N ASP A 461 -15.47 12.30 -40.07
CA ASP A 461 -16.90 12.62 -40.14
C ASP A 461 -17.75 11.59 -40.91
N GLN A 462 -17.11 10.68 -41.66
CA GLN A 462 -17.70 9.58 -42.44
C GLN A 462 -18.42 10.03 -43.72
N ASP A 463 -17.95 11.10 -44.35
CA ASP A 463 -18.43 11.58 -45.64
C ASP A 463 -17.81 10.79 -46.83
N GLY A 464 -16.57 10.30 -46.68
CA GLY A 464 -15.81 9.54 -47.68
C GLY A 464 -14.56 10.23 -48.24
N VAL A 465 -14.24 11.45 -47.81
CA VAL A 465 -12.92 12.10 -47.93
C VAL A 465 -12.02 11.58 -46.80
N SER A 466 -10.70 11.67 -46.98
CA SER A 466 -9.74 11.24 -45.94
C SER A 466 -9.11 12.44 -45.24
N ASN A 467 -8.72 12.29 -43.98
CA ASN A 467 -8.09 13.34 -43.15
C ASN A 467 -6.99 14.14 -43.88
N LEU A 468 -6.20 13.47 -44.72
CA LEU A 468 -5.13 14.13 -45.49
C LEU A 468 -5.62 14.78 -46.80
N ASP A 469 -6.72 14.34 -47.38
CA ASP A 469 -7.35 15.03 -48.51
C ASP A 469 -8.21 16.22 -48.04
N GLU A 470 -8.84 16.11 -46.87
CA GLU A 470 -9.47 17.20 -46.10
C GLU A 470 -8.50 18.38 -45.94
N PHE A 471 -7.36 18.12 -45.28
CA PHE A 471 -6.29 19.10 -45.08
C PHE A 471 -5.80 19.77 -46.37
N LYS A 472 -5.74 19.02 -47.50
CA LYS A 472 -5.31 19.57 -48.80
C LYS A 472 -6.36 20.43 -49.48
N ASN A 473 -7.64 20.12 -49.28
CA ASN A 473 -8.76 20.87 -49.87
C ASN A 473 -9.23 22.01 -48.97
N ASN A 474 -8.78 22.07 -47.71
CA ASN A 474 -9.17 23.05 -46.70
C ASN A 474 -10.67 22.91 -46.34
N THR A 475 -11.11 21.67 -46.17
CA THR A 475 -12.45 21.31 -45.64
C THR A 475 -12.38 21.06 -44.13
N ASP A 476 -13.55 21.02 -43.47
CA ASP A 476 -13.67 20.79 -42.02
C ASP A 476 -13.83 19.29 -41.74
N ILE A 477 -12.72 18.69 -41.33
CA ILE A 477 -12.55 17.25 -41.04
C ILE A 477 -13.54 16.64 -40.03
N ASN A 478 -14.32 17.46 -39.33
CA ASN A 478 -15.36 17.05 -38.40
C ASN A 478 -16.79 17.33 -38.90
N ASN A 479 -16.96 17.77 -40.16
CA ASN A 479 -18.22 18.24 -40.72
C ASN A 479 -18.40 17.84 -42.21
N PRO A 480 -19.28 16.88 -42.52
CA PRO A 480 -19.39 16.22 -43.84
C PRO A 480 -20.15 17.05 -44.90
N ASP A 481 -20.17 18.37 -44.74
CA ASP A 481 -20.90 19.40 -45.50
C ASP A 481 -20.31 20.75 -45.05
N SER A 482 -19.08 21.03 -45.49
CA SER A 482 -18.21 22.11 -44.98
C SER A 482 -18.82 23.50 -45.09
N ASP A 483 -19.66 23.76 -46.11
CA ASP A 483 -20.33 25.04 -46.31
C ASP A 483 -21.82 25.10 -45.91
N GLY A 484 -22.45 23.94 -45.70
CA GLY A 484 -23.80 23.79 -45.15
C GLY A 484 -24.92 23.82 -46.18
N ASP A 485 -24.64 23.52 -47.46
CA ASP A 485 -25.62 23.56 -48.56
C ASP A 485 -26.42 22.26 -48.75
N LYS A 486 -25.99 21.17 -48.08
CA LYS A 486 -26.48 19.77 -48.12
C LYS A 486 -25.90 18.87 -49.21
N LEU A 487 -24.94 19.32 -49.99
CA LEU A 487 -24.01 18.46 -50.72
C LEU A 487 -22.84 18.14 -49.77
N SER A 488 -22.39 16.89 -49.73
CA SER A 488 -21.22 16.54 -48.90
C SER A 488 -19.93 16.75 -49.71
N ASP A 489 -18.86 17.13 -49.03
CA ASP A 489 -17.54 17.44 -49.59
C ASP A 489 -17.05 16.35 -50.58
N TYR A 490 -17.29 15.07 -50.27
CA TYR A 490 -17.07 13.91 -51.13
C TYR A 490 -17.84 13.98 -52.45
N ASP A 491 -19.15 14.26 -52.38
CA ASP A 491 -20.00 14.35 -53.57
C ASP A 491 -19.67 15.63 -54.35
N GLU A 492 -19.30 16.72 -53.69
CA GLU A 492 -18.84 17.96 -54.32
C GLU A 492 -17.56 17.78 -55.15
N ILE A 493 -16.54 17.13 -54.57
CA ILE A 493 -15.31 16.73 -55.29
C ILE A 493 -15.67 15.89 -56.53
N ARG A 494 -16.75 15.10 -56.46
CA ARG A 494 -17.26 14.25 -57.54
C ARG A 494 -18.12 15.01 -58.57
N TYR A 495 -18.86 16.04 -58.17
CA TYR A 495 -19.59 16.96 -59.04
C TYR A 495 -18.70 18.07 -59.64
N ASN A 496 -17.48 18.23 -59.10
CA ASN A 496 -16.52 19.30 -59.43
C ASN A 496 -17.08 20.68 -59.01
N THR A 497 -17.68 20.77 -57.83
CA THR A 497 -17.98 22.02 -57.10
C THR A 497 -16.82 22.37 -56.16
N ASP A 498 -16.95 23.43 -55.36
CA ASP A 498 -15.95 23.90 -54.39
C ASP A 498 -16.49 23.73 -52.96
N PRO A 499 -16.01 22.72 -52.18
CA PRO A 499 -16.57 22.36 -50.86
C PRO A 499 -16.60 23.41 -49.75
N ASN A 500 -16.19 24.64 -50.06
CA ASN A 500 -16.20 25.77 -49.14
C ASN A 500 -17.09 26.92 -49.67
N ASN A 501 -17.95 26.65 -50.65
CA ASN A 501 -18.74 27.66 -51.36
C ASN A 501 -20.10 27.11 -51.88
N PRO A 502 -21.22 27.46 -51.24
CA PRO A 502 -22.52 26.77 -51.37
C PRO A 502 -23.34 27.18 -52.62
N ASP A 503 -22.65 27.64 -53.66
CA ASP A 503 -23.16 28.17 -54.94
C ASP A 503 -21.94 28.36 -55.86
N SER A 504 -21.43 27.26 -56.43
CA SER A 504 -20.17 27.21 -57.19
C SER A 504 -20.18 28.09 -58.44
N ASP A 505 -21.36 28.30 -59.00
CA ASP A 505 -21.56 28.97 -60.28
C ASP A 505 -22.09 30.42 -60.15
N ASN A 506 -22.55 30.77 -58.95
CA ASN A 506 -23.06 32.07 -58.51
C ASN A 506 -24.40 32.45 -59.18
N ASP A 507 -25.31 31.49 -59.41
CA ASP A 507 -26.66 31.73 -59.93
C ASP A 507 -27.77 31.94 -58.89
N THR A 508 -27.47 31.76 -57.60
CA THR A 508 -28.35 31.85 -56.42
C THR A 508 -29.14 30.58 -56.04
N ILE A 509 -29.03 29.50 -56.80
CA ILE A 509 -29.46 28.16 -56.38
C ILE A 509 -28.24 27.44 -55.77
N PRO A 510 -28.35 26.78 -54.59
CA PRO A 510 -27.24 26.03 -54.01
C PRO A 510 -26.93 24.72 -54.75
N ASP A 511 -25.66 24.35 -54.79
CA ASP A 511 -25.13 23.16 -55.46
C ASP A 511 -25.84 21.87 -54.97
N GLY A 512 -26.11 21.76 -53.66
CA GLY A 512 -26.85 20.66 -53.03
C GLY A 512 -28.33 20.61 -53.40
N TYR A 513 -29.00 21.75 -53.62
CA TYR A 513 -30.35 21.74 -54.20
C TYR A 513 -30.30 21.29 -55.66
N GLU A 514 -29.35 21.80 -56.43
CA GLU A 514 -29.20 21.44 -57.85
C GLU A 514 -28.93 19.94 -58.03
N ALA A 515 -27.97 19.39 -57.28
CA ALA A 515 -27.63 17.97 -57.30
C ALA A 515 -28.81 17.07 -56.88
N GLN A 516 -29.64 17.53 -55.93
CA GLN A 516 -30.84 16.81 -55.49
C GLN A 516 -31.97 16.82 -56.55
N ASN A 517 -32.05 17.86 -57.38
CA ASN A 517 -33.14 18.08 -58.35
C ASN A 517 -32.73 17.86 -59.82
N ASP A 518 -31.65 17.10 -60.07
CA ASP A 518 -31.12 16.80 -61.42
C ASP A 518 -30.70 18.04 -62.26
N LEU A 519 -30.43 19.18 -61.61
CA LEU A 519 -29.84 20.37 -62.22
C LEU A 519 -28.30 20.24 -62.32
N ASN A 520 -27.59 21.33 -62.61
CA ASN A 520 -26.15 21.27 -62.88
C ASN A 520 -25.37 22.36 -62.11
N PRO A 521 -24.82 22.05 -60.91
CA PRO A 521 -24.07 22.92 -59.97
C PRO A 521 -22.90 23.76 -60.50
N ASN A 522 -22.71 23.84 -61.81
CA ASN A 522 -21.59 24.44 -62.51
C ASN A 522 -22.07 25.29 -63.72
N LYS A 523 -23.37 25.54 -63.86
CA LYS A 523 -23.95 26.22 -65.04
C LYS A 523 -25.33 26.82 -64.76
N ASN A 524 -25.34 28.15 -64.71
CA ASN A 524 -26.48 29.01 -64.46
C ASN A 524 -27.68 28.60 -65.30
N ASP A 525 -28.68 28.03 -64.63
CA ASP A 525 -29.89 27.53 -65.25
C ASP A 525 -31.19 27.82 -64.51
N THR A 526 -31.14 28.69 -63.49
CA THR A 526 -32.27 29.48 -62.94
C THR A 526 -33.45 29.83 -63.87
N ASN A 527 -33.20 30.02 -65.18
CA ASN A 527 -34.18 30.43 -66.20
C ASN A 527 -34.59 29.29 -67.16
N GLU A 528 -34.05 28.08 -66.96
CA GLU A 528 -34.56 26.85 -67.57
C GLU A 528 -35.77 26.34 -66.76
N ASP A 529 -36.44 25.34 -67.31
CA ASP A 529 -37.73 24.79 -66.91
C ASP A 529 -37.57 23.30 -67.22
N LEU A 530 -37.15 22.52 -66.22
CA LEU A 530 -36.63 21.17 -66.41
C LEU A 530 -37.76 20.17 -66.69
N ASP A 531 -38.85 20.23 -65.92
CA ASP A 531 -39.98 19.31 -66.04
C ASP A 531 -41.10 19.76 -67.02
N GLN A 532 -41.09 21.04 -67.44
CA GLN A 532 -42.02 21.68 -68.39
C GLN A 532 -43.43 21.95 -67.86
N ASP A 533 -43.55 22.26 -66.57
CA ASP A 533 -44.80 22.70 -65.93
C ASP A 533 -45.14 24.19 -66.18
N GLY A 534 -44.15 25.03 -66.49
CA GLY A 534 -44.29 26.46 -66.79
C GLY A 534 -43.80 27.45 -65.73
N ILE A 535 -43.23 26.99 -64.60
CA ILE A 535 -42.32 27.81 -63.77
C ILE A 535 -40.86 27.60 -64.21
N SER A 536 -39.88 27.96 -63.39
CA SER A 536 -38.47 27.87 -63.73
C SER A 536 -37.67 27.49 -62.50
N ASN A 537 -36.50 26.88 -62.69
CA ASN A 537 -35.65 26.31 -61.64
C ASN A 537 -35.52 27.21 -60.38
N LEU A 538 -35.33 28.53 -60.58
CA LEU A 538 -35.26 29.51 -59.49
C LEU A 538 -36.60 29.78 -58.78
N ASN A 539 -37.71 29.82 -59.52
CA ASN A 539 -39.04 30.00 -58.92
C ASN A 539 -39.44 28.75 -58.12
N GLU A 540 -39.05 27.56 -58.56
CA GLU A 540 -39.29 26.31 -57.83
C GLU A 540 -38.52 26.33 -56.50
N PHE A 541 -37.23 26.68 -56.55
CA PHE A 541 -36.40 26.88 -55.36
C PHE A 541 -36.99 27.93 -54.40
N ASP A 542 -37.35 29.12 -54.90
CA ASP A 542 -37.97 30.20 -54.10
C ASP A 542 -39.30 29.79 -53.43
N ASN A 543 -40.03 28.83 -54.00
CA ASN A 543 -41.29 28.31 -53.45
C ASN A 543 -41.13 27.00 -52.65
N ASN A 544 -39.91 26.44 -52.54
CA ASN A 544 -39.62 25.12 -51.93
C ASN A 544 -40.27 23.94 -52.65
N LEU A 545 -40.39 24.03 -53.98
CA LEU A 545 -40.82 22.95 -54.86
C LEU A 545 -39.59 22.12 -55.32
N LEU A 546 -39.80 21.12 -56.16
CA LEU A 546 -38.73 20.26 -56.69
C LEU A 546 -38.62 20.46 -58.19
N ALA A 547 -37.47 20.93 -58.68
CA ALA A 547 -37.30 21.31 -60.09
C ALA A 547 -37.42 20.15 -61.12
N ASN A 548 -37.61 18.91 -60.65
CA ASN A 548 -37.80 17.72 -61.47
C ASN A 548 -39.18 17.06 -61.30
N ASN A 549 -40.16 17.74 -60.68
CA ASN A 549 -41.47 17.18 -60.37
C ASN A 549 -42.63 18.18 -60.63
N PRO A 550 -43.38 18.02 -61.74
CA PRO A 550 -44.32 19.05 -62.24
C PRO A 550 -45.71 19.02 -61.57
N ASP A 551 -45.86 18.29 -60.46
CA ASP A 551 -47.11 18.03 -59.74
C ASP A 551 -46.73 17.55 -58.33
N SER A 552 -46.58 18.49 -57.41
CA SER A 552 -45.94 18.30 -56.09
C SER A 552 -46.83 17.66 -55.03
N ASP A 553 -48.16 17.68 -55.16
CA ASP A 553 -49.09 16.96 -54.29
C ASP A 553 -49.85 15.79 -54.93
N GLY A 554 -49.79 15.67 -56.26
CA GLY A 554 -50.30 14.52 -57.03
C GLY A 554 -51.76 14.62 -57.42
N ASP A 555 -52.34 15.83 -57.47
CA ASP A 555 -53.76 16.06 -57.75
C ASP A 555 -54.10 16.17 -59.24
N ASN A 556 -53.08 16.16 -60.12
CA ASN A 556 -53.14 16.29 -61.59
C ASN A 556 -53.37 17.73 -62.12
N LEU A 557 -53.32 18.76 -61.27
CA LEU A 557 -52.93 20.11 -61.64
C LEU A 557 -51.40 20.23 -61.52
N SER A 558 -50.76 21.08 -62.32
CA SER A 558 -49.30 21.24 -62.25
C SER A 558 -48.92 22.48 -61.45
N ASP A 559 -47.82 22.43 -60.69
CA ASP A 559 -47.38 23.53 -59.80
C ASP A 559 -47.37 24.89 -60.51
N GLY A 560 -46.96 24.91 -61.79
CA GLY A 560 -46.97 26.07 -62.66
C GLY A 560 -48.37 26.56 -63.07
N ASP A 561 -49.35 25.68 -63.28
CA ASP A 561 -50.74 26.09 -63.54
C ASP A 561 -51.41 26.59 -62.24
N GLU A 562 -51.08 25.99 -61.11
CA GLU A 562 -51.50 26.46 -59.79
C GLU A 562 -50.97 27.86 -59.47
N LEU A 563 -49.65 28.07 -59.51
CA LEU A 563 -49.05 29.36 -59.18
C LEU A 563 -49.38 30.47 -60.20
N ASN A 564 -49.52 30.14 -61.49
CA ASN A 564 -49.73 31.16 -62.53
C ASN A 564 -51.19 31.37 -62.95
N ILE A 565 -52.08 30.38 -62.80
CA ILE A 565 -53.46 30.43 -63.32
C ILE A 565 -54.49 30.35 -62.19
N HIS A 566 -54.42 29.32 -61.34
CA HIS A 566 -55.49 28.99 -60.39
C HIS A 566 -55.33 29.64 -59.02
N LEU A 567 -54.11 30.00 -58.63
CA LEU A 567 -53.70 30.58 -57.34
C LEU A 567 -53.98 29.66 -56.13
N THR A 568 -53.98 28.35 -56.40
CA THR A 568 -53.99 27.25 -55.43
C THR A 568 -52.57 27.02 -54.87
N SER A 569 -52.38 25.96 -54.09
CA SER A 569 -51.16 25.68 -53.35
C SER A 569 -50.56 24.33 -53.76
N PRO A 570 -49.41 24.28 -54.46
CA PRO A 570 -48.80 23.02 -54.98
C PRO A 570 -48.30 21.99 -53.97
N SER A 571 -48.73 22.09 -52.72
CA SER A 571 -48.44 21.13 -51.65
C SER A 571 -49.71 20.74 -50.89
N ASN A 572 -50.89 21.04 -51.45
CA ASN A 572 -52.19 20.86 -50.83
C ASN A 572 -53.30 20.58 -51.88
N PRO A 573 -53.68 19.32 -52.09
CA PRO A 573 -54.45 18.85 -53.26
C PRO A 573 -55.98 19.04 -53.13
N ASP A 574 -56.41 20.05 -52.36
CA ASP A 574 -57.80 20.48 -52.06
C ASP A 574 -57.65 21.83 -51.33
N SER A 575 -57.52 22.92 -52.09
CA SER A 575 -57.11 24.25 -51.60
C SER A 575 -58.15 24.97 -50.76
N ASP A 576 -59.40 24.50 -50.77
CA ASP A 576 -60.45 25.11 -49.94
C ASP A 576 -61.02 24.20 -48.84
N ASP A 577 -60.74 22.89 -48.83
CA ASP A 577 -61.25 21.80 -47.96
C ASP A 577 -62.69 21.32 -48.31
N ASP A 578 -63.08 21.32 -49.58
CA ASP A 578 -64.46 21.02 -50.06
C ASP A 578 -64.72 19.52 -50.21
N GLY A 579 -63.68 18.74 -50.53
CA GLY A 579 -63.77 17.31 -50.82
C GLY A 579 -63.70 16.96 -52.32
N LEU A 580 -63.48 17.93 -53.20
CA LEU A 580 -62.86 17.76 -54.52
C LEU A 580 -61.37 18.14 -54.47
N GLN A 581 -60.61 17.70 -55.46
CA GLN A 581 -59.22 18.12 -55.64
C GLN A 581 -59.16 19.24 -56.67
N ASP A 582 -58.23 20.18 -56.52
CA ASP A 582 -58.14 21.37 -57.38
C ASP A 582 -58.00 20.97 -58.88
N GLY A 583 -57.20 19.95 -59.16
CA GLY A 583 -57.05 19.34 -60.47
C GLY A 583 -58.31 18.65 -60.99
N ASP A 584 -59.13 18.04 -60.13
CA ASP A 584 -60.43 17.45 -60.52
C ASP A 584 -61.48 18.54 -60.78
N GLU A 585 -61.49 19.59 -59.97
CA GLU A 585 -62.33 20.77 -60.14
C GLU A 585 -62.07 21.46 -61.49
N VAL A 586 -60.81 21.78 -61.76
CA VAL A 586 -60.40 22.47 -63.00
C VAL A 586 -60.65 21.62 -64.24
N HIS A 587 -60.34 20.32 -64.20
CA HIS A 587 -60.39 19.47 -65.39
C HIS A 587 -61.75 18.80 -65.64
N ASN A 588 -62.48 18.42 -64.60
CA ASN A 588 -63.67 17.57 -64.71
C ASN A 588 -64.98 18.30 -64.35
N HIS A 589 -64.96 19.20 -63.34
CA HIS A 589 -66.18 19.82 -62.80
C HIS A 589 -66.43 21.27 -63.25
N LEU A 590 -65.37 21.99 -63.62
CA LEU A 590 -65.37 23.40 -64.04
C LEU A 590 -65.82 24.38 -62.93
N THR A 591 -65.47 24.05 -61.69
CA THR A 591 -65.68 24.84 -60.46
C THR A 591 -64.46 25.73 -60.16
N GLU A 592 -64.55 26.61 -59.15
CA GLU A 592 -63.44 27.49 -58.72
C GLU A 592 -62.74 26.92 -57.46
N PRO A 593 -61.51 26.36 -57.54
CA PRO A 593 -60.85 25.59 -56.45
C PRO A 593 -60.36 26.41 -55.25
N LEU A 594 -60.95 27.59 -55.05
CA LEU A 594 -60.76 28.45 -53.88
C LEU A 594 -62.12 28.84 -53.27
N ILE A 595 -63.23 28.25 -53.76
CA ILE A 595 -64.62 28.60 -53.43
C ILE A 595 -65.50 27.34 -53.40
N LYS A 596 -65.64 26.78 -52.19
CA LYS A 596 -66.54 25.67 -51.81
C LYS A 596 -67.88 25.54 -52.49
N ASP A 597 -68.48 26.62 -52.95
CA ASP A 597 -69.87 26.74 -53.41
C ASP A 597 -69.80 27.68 -54.63
N SER A 598 -69.49 27.10 -55.80
CA SER A 598 -69.19 27.86 -57.03
C SER A 598 -70.40 28.62 -57.57
N ASP A 599 -71.62 28.11 -57.35
CA ASP A 599 -72.85 28.71 -57.90
C ASP A 599 -73.69 29.54 -56.90
N GLY A 600 -73.41 29.43 -55.59
CA GLY A 600 -74.07 30.19 -54.52
C GLY A 600 -75.44 29.64 -54.12
N ASP A 601 -75.64 28.33 -54.24
CA ASP A 601 -76.82 27.57 -53.84
C ASP A 601 -76.81 27.20 -52.34
N THR A 602 -75.63 27.08 -51.73
CA THR A 602 -75.29 26.66 -50.36
C THR A 602 -75.07 25.17 -50.09
N LEU A 603 -75.11 24.31 -51.12
CA LEU A 603 -74.32 23.07 -51.13
C LEU A 603 -72.83 23.40 -51.36
N SER A 604 -71.94 22.43 -51.11
CA SER A 604 -70.56 22.54 -51.59
C SER A 604 -70.37 21.74 -52.87
N ASP A 605 -69.44 22.14 -53.72
CA ASP A 605 -69.21 21.54 -55.03
C ASP A 605 -68.89 20.03 -54.89
N GLY A 606 -68.14 19.66 -53.86
CA GLY A 606 -67.86 18.29 -53.44
C GLY A 606 -69.06 17.55 -52.83
N ASP A 607 -69.94 18.19 -52.06
CA ASP A 607 -71.20 17.57 -51.62
C ASP A 607 -72.12 17.31 -52.83
N GLU A 608 -72.19 18.25 -53.78
CA GLU A 608 -72.95 18.13 -55.02
C GLU A 608 -72.47 16.96 -55.89
N VAL A 609 -71.17 16.89 -56.16
CA VAL A 609 -70.56 15.83 -56.98
C VAL A 609 -70.59 14.48 -56.27
N ASN A 610 -70.16 14.41 -55.00
CA ASN A 610 -69.93 13.13 -54.32
C ASN A 610 -71.19 12.55 -53.64
N ILE A 611 -72.14 13.39 -53.22
CA ILE A 611 -73.33 12.96 -52.46
C ILE A 611 -74.60 13.04 -53.30
N HIS A 612 -74.83 14.16 -54.00
CA HIS A 612 -76.12 14.48 -54.60
C HIS A 612 -76.23 14.14 -56.09
N GLY A 613 -75.12 14.18 -56.83
CA GLY A 613 -75.08 13.99 -58.28
C GLY A 613 -75.67 15.17 -59.06
N THR A 614 -75.73 16.34 -58.44
CA THR A 614 -76.13 17.63 -59.03
C THR A 614 -74.95 18.26 -59.78
N ASN A 615 -75.15 19.40 -60.43
CA ASN A 615 -74.11 20.08 -61.20
C ASN A 615 -73.62 21.32 -60.44
N PRO A 616 -72.39 21.32 -59.87
CA PRO A 616 -71.87 22.37 -58.99
C PRO A 616 -71.63 23.74 -59.66
N THR A 617 -72.03 23.89 -60.92
CA THR A 617 -71.98 25.15 -61.67
C THR A 617 -73.37 25.72 -61.95
N LEU A 618 -74.43 25.10 -61.43
CA LEU A 618 -75.83 25.42 -61.71
C LEU A 618 -76.72 25.26 -60.47
N ARG A 619 -77.03 26.42 -59.88
CA ARG A 619 -77.97 26.67 -58.77
C ARG A 619 -79.42 26.14 -58.96
N ASP A 620 -79.69 25.39 -60.01
CA ASP A 620 -80.95 24.78 -60.41
C ASP A 620 -80.60 23.71 -61.48
N SER A 621 -80.22 22.50 -61.05
CA SER A 621 -79.71 21.46 -61.96
C SER A 621 -80.73 21.02 -63.01
N ASP A 622 -82.02 20.95 -62.63
CA ASP A 622 -83.08 20.45 -63.51
C ASP A 622 -83.87 21.55 -64.27
N ASN A 623 -83.63 22.82 -63.92
CA ASN A 623 -84.20 24.05 -64.47
C ASN A 623 -85.70 24.28 -64.16
N ASP A 624 -86.20 23.83 -63.00
CA ASP A 624 -87.59 24.04 -62.56
C ASP A 624 -87.87 25.34 -61.80
N THR A 625 -86.83 26.11 -61.47
CA THR A 625 -86.77 27.35 -60.65
C THR A 625 -86.63 27.22 -59.14
N LEU A 626 -86.53 26.01 -58.60
CA LEU A 626 -85.98 25.77 -57.26
C LEU A 626 -84.45 25.72 -57.32
N SER A 627 -83.78 25.61 -56.17
CA SER A 627 -82.34 25.35 -56.12
C SER A 627 -82.08 24.04 -55.40
N ASP A 628 -80.93 23.44 -55.67
CA ASP A 628 -80.65 22.06 -55.33
C ASP A 628 -80.60 21.87 -53.80
N ASP A 629 -79.98 22.78 -53.04
CA ASP A 629 -80.09 22.85 -51.57
C ASP A 629 -81.56 22.91 -51.11
N TYR A 630 -82.35 23.79 -51.74
CA TYR A 630 -83.74 23.98 -51.34
C TYR A 630 -84.56 22.70 -51.52
N GLU A 631 -84.31 21.95 -52.60
CA GLU A 631 -84.96 20.67 -52.86
C GLU A 631 -84.53 19.60 -51.85
N ILE A 632 -83.22 19.48 -51.59
CA ILE A 632 -82.65 18.56 -50.60
C ILE A 632 -83.20 18.85 -49.19
N GLN A 633 -83.20 20.11 -48.75
CA GLN A 633 -83.80 20.52 -47.46
C GLN A 633 -85.30 20.21 -47.37
N ASN A 634 -86.03 20.29 -48.49
CA ASN A 634 -87.48 20.01 -48.54
C ASN A 634 -87.84 18.56 -48.90
N ASN A 635 -86.84 17.69 -49.10
CA ASN A 635 -86.99 16.28 -49.49
C ASN A 635 -87.70 16.08 -50.85
N SER A 636 -87.45 16.98 -51.82
CA SER A 636 -87.64 16.69 -53.24
C SER A 636 -86.33 16.17 -53.88
N ASP A 637 -86.36 15.91 -55.18
CA ASP A 637 -85.28 15.25 -55.93
C ASP A 637 -84.73 16.30 -56.92
N PRO A 638 -83.52 16.87 -56.69
CA PRO A 638 -82.99 18.03 -57.43
C PRO A 638 -82.62 17.73 -58.90
N LEU A 639 -82.86 16.50 -59.35
CA LEU A 639 -82.64 16.07 -60.74
C LEU A 639 -83.96 15.83 -61.49
N THR A 640 -85.11 16.24 -60.93
CA THR A 640 -86.46 15.83 -61.37
C THR A 640 -87.49 16.97 -61.44
N PHE A 641 -87.48 17.70 -62.57
CA PHE A 641 -88.29 18.90 -62.83
C PHE A 641 -89.73 18.90 -62.25
N ASN A 642 -89.98 19.75 -61.24
CA ASN A 642 -91.24 19.86 -60.51
C ASN A 642 -92.06 21.11 -60.93
N PRO A 643 -93.02 21.01 -61.88
CA PRO A 643 -93.73 22.17 -62.39
C PRO A 643 -94.57 22.90 -61.32
N PRO A 644 -94.58 24.25 -61.30
CA PRO A 644 -95.07 25.04 -60.18
C PRO A 644 -96.55 24.80 -59.84
N GLN A 645 -96.81 24.40 -58.59
CA GLN A 645 -98.17 24.24 -58.07
C GLN A 645 -98.83 25.59 -57.83
N MET A 646 -99.92 25.89 -58.55
CA MET A 646 -100.71 27.11 -58.28
C MET A 646 -101.48 27.03 -56.96
N ILE A 647 -101.08 27.83 -55.97
CA ILE A 647 -101.78 29.04 -55.48
C ILE A 647 -100.92 29.77 -54.44
#